data_AF-A0A9N9TUL0-F1
#
_entry.id   AF-A0A9N9TUL0-F1
#
_cell.length_a   1.000
_cell.length_b   1.000
_cell.length_c   1.000
_cell.angle_alpha   90.00
_cell.angle_beta   90.00
_cell.angle_gamma   90.00
#
_symmetry.space_group_name_H-M   'P 1'
#
loop_
_entity.id
_entity.type
_entity.pdbx_description
1 polymer ?
#
loop_
_entity_poly.entity_id
_entity_poly.type
_entity_poly.pdbx_seq_one_letter_code
_entity_poly.pdbx_strand_id
1 'polypeptide(L)'
;MTWFRPISLCILLPLIAAQLNYPNDNQNYNYNNNPNNYNSNYPNYNSNNSNYSSSNPNYNPNYNPNNSNYNSNNPNSPNYNPNYNSNNPNYPNNPNYNSNYNNPYNPNYNMNNPNNPNYNPNYNTNNPNNPNYYNSNNQDYNRNNQDYNRNNQDYNRNNQDYNRNNQDYNRNNQDYNRNNPGNSNLNYNNPSFVSQPLDQSDCCEEYCYSQDPEPYLYFGTKTAYDSISRRGGNQHVIPDCTPVQFWSIIRHGTRLPDVDTIRSMRNMNRIHAEITRNYEQRKSFPDRGRLCPQDYDLFRKWHFNESINEGLANTLTRQGVEDLKLLARRYKTKYPDLLQNYDERTHYFQYSTDDRTHDSFQAYIEGLFEQDAFRVHANMINGERLTNPFQNCPRWQQDENARYYRQSESQRFKEKSDYQKLVRDVFRRLGFRFSLNSTVIDDMYELCAYEKAFNPQPKSAWCIAFNKEQLKIMEYIEDLKYFNEYGYGNPLAEKIGCSSLKDMYERFERTVNGNSDGNKAAFIFGDTASFLSTLSAIGANKDYSPLNAENYYQQSRRTWRTSTMSPFSANLVASLYQCNRGEKYRVMFFLNEIPVEFPDCSVGLCNWSTIQQKYQDLVRSCNAESMCNGRGSAASYYAEIAVLFVTLLFALKM
;
A
#
# COMPACT_ATOMS: atom_id res chain seq x y z
N MET A 1 -15.58 72.24 42.08
CA MET A 1 -17.05 72.36 42.02
C MET A 1 -17.53 71.93 40.64
N THR A 2 -18.79 71.50 40.54
CA THR A 2 -19.67 71.53 39.34
C THR A 2 -19.18 71.01 37.97
N TRP A 3 -19.94 70.08 37.41
CA TRP A 3 -19.86 69.61 36.02
C TRP A 3 -20.23 70.72 35.00
N PHE A 4 -19.86 70.54 33.72
CA PHE A 4 -20.81 70.60 32.59
C PHE A 4 -20.28 69.89 31.32
N ARG A 5 -21.21 69.27 30.57
CA ARG A 5 -21.17 68.85 29.14
C ARG A 5 -22.38 69.57 28.46
N PRO A 6 -22.62 69.57 27.12
CA PRO A 6 -22.01 68.80 26.01
C PRO A 6 -21.43 69.73 24.90
N ILE A 7 -21.22 69.35 23.62
CA ILE A 7 -22.18 69.13 22.50
C ILE A 7 -21.48 68.31 21.38
N SER A 8 -22.25 67.71 20.46
CA SER A 8 -21.77 67.11 19.20
C SER A 8 -22.64 67.57 18.02
N LEU A 9 -22.09 67.74 16.80
CA LEU A 9 -22.65 67.26 15.49
C LEU A 9 -21.84 67.75 14.24
N CYS A 10 -22.21 67.24 13.06
CA CYS A 10 -22.03 67.78 11.69
C CYS A 10 -20.66 67.69 10.95
N ILE A 11 -20.41 66.51 10.37
CA ILE A 11 -20.25 66.22 8.92
C ILE A 11 -20.08 67.43 7.95
N LEU A 12 -19.00 67.48 7.14
CA LEU A 12 -19.02 67.63 5.65
C LEU A 12 -17.62 67.62 4.96
N LEU A 13 -17.62 67.46 3.62
CA LEU A 13 -16.50 67.40 2.65
C LEU A 13 -16.41 68.74 1.82
N PRO A 14 -15.74 68.92 0.65
CA PRO A 14 -14.62 68.24 -0.07
C PRO A 14 -13.56 69.23 -0.73
N LEU A 15 -12.63 68.70 -1.57
CA LEU A 15 -11.87 69.38 -2.68
C LEU A 15 -10.82 70.47 -2.29
N ILE A 16 -9.89 71.00 -3.11
CA ILE A 16 -9.59 71.16 -4.58
C ILE A 16 -8.05 70.91 -4.78
N ALA A 17 -7.52 70.13 -5.75
CA ALA A 17 -7.14 70.43 -7.18
C ALA A 17 -6.10 71.59 -7.39
N ALA A 18 -5.29 71.70 -8.47
CA ALA A 18 -4.85 70.80 -9.57
C ALA A 18 -3.76 71.52 -10.45
N GLN A 19 -3.35 70.88 -11.57
CA GLN A 19 -2.40 71.32 -12.64
C GLN A 19 -0.90 71.19 -12.27
N LEU A 20 0.08 70.94 -13.16
CA LEU A 20 0.18 70.48 -14.59
C LEU A 20 1.59 69.79 -14.72
N ASN A 21 2.18 69.30 -15.84
CA ASN A 21 1.97 69.45 -17.29
C ASN A 21 2.44 68.19 -18.09
N TYR A 22 2.53 68.29 -19.42
CA TYR A 22 2.90 67.26 -20.44
C TYR A 22 4.31 67.51 -21.07
N PRO A 23 4.90 66.68 -22.00
CA PRO A 23 4.27 65.79 -23.00
C PRO A 23 4.92 64.41 -23.42
N ASN A 24 4.10 63.57 -24.07
CA ASN A 24 4.38 62.58 -25.17
C ASN A 24 5.34 61.36 -24.94
N ASP A 25 5.20 60.18 -25.59
CA ASP A 25 4.20 59.68 -26.56
C ASP A 25 4.07 58.12 -26.66
N ASN A 26 3.09 57.66 -27.45
CA ASN A 26 2.92 56.35 -28.13
C ASN A 26 2.44 55.06 -27.38
N GLN A 27 1.12 54.81 -27.49
CA GLN A 27 0.44 53.65 -28.13
C GLN A 27 0.70 52.20 -27.61
N ASN A 28 -0.31 51.52 -27.03
CA ASN A 28 -1.43 50.74 -27.66
C ASN A 28 -1.03 49.34 -28.17
N TYR A 29 -1.85 48.28 -28.09
CA TYR A 29 -3.33 48.17 -28.07
C TYR A 29 -3.92 47.24 -26.99
N ASN A 30 -5.26 47.22 -26.90
CA ASN A 30 -6.12 46.44 -26.00
C ASN A 30 -7.23 45.72 -26.81
N TYR A 31 -7.92 44.69 -26.25
CA TYR A 31 -9.39 44.42 -26.35
C TYR A 31 -9.83 42.95 -26.08
N ASN A 32 -10.42 42.74 -24.89
CA ASN A 32 -11.70 42.08 -24.56
C ASN A 32 -12.16 40.66 -25.00
N ASN A 33 -12.86 40.03 -24.01
CA ASN A 33 -14.08 39.19 -24.06
C ASN A 33 -14.03 37.63 -24.04
N ASN A 34 -14.41 37.13 -22.86
CA ASN A 34 -15.19 35.92 -22.49
C ASN A 34 -16.17 35.33 -23.54
N PRO A 35 -16.71 34.09 -23.32
CA PRO A 35 -16.17 32.90 -22.62
C PRO A 35 -16.38 31.57 -23.39
N ASN A 36 -15.72 30.47 -23.00
CA ASN A 36 -16.34 29.12 -22.96
C ASN A 36 -15.44 28.02 -22.35
N ASN A 37 -16.06 26.90 -21.97
CA ASN A 37 -15.39 25.67 -21.50
C ASN A 37 -14.52 25.01 -22.59
N TYR A 38 -13.34 24.50 -22.21
CA TYR A 38 -13.08 23.05 -22.15
C TYR A 38 -11.81 22.80 -21.30
N ASN A 39 -11.87 21.81 -20.39
CA ASN A 39 -10.79 21.56 -19.43
C ASN A 39 -9.92 20.36 -19.86
N SER A 40 -8.72 20.64 -20.38
CA SER A 40 -7.70 19.63 -20.64
C SER A 40 -6.31 20.25 -20.74
N ASN A 41 -5.39 19.88 -19.84
CA ASN A 41 -3.96 19.62 -20.09
C ASN A 41 -3.16 19.53 -18.77
N TYR A 42 -2.69 18.34 -18.42
CA TYR A 42 -1.47 18.18 -17.60
C TYR A 42 -0.27 17.99 -18.55
N PRO A 43 0.84 18.74 -18.41
CA PRO A 43 2.01 18.58 -19.26
C PRO A 43 2.84 17.35 -18.86
N ASN A 44 3.07 16.44 -19.81
CA ASN A 44 4.02 15.33 -19.67
C ASN A 44 5.47 15.86 -19.59
N TYR A 45 6.12 15.71 -18.44
CA TYR A 45 7.56 15.96 -18.31
C TYR A 45 8.39 14.73 -18.69
N ASN A 46 8.60 14.54 -19.99
CA ASN A 46 9.51 13.55 -20.53
C ASN A 46 10.96 14.08 -20.50
N SER A 47 11.80 13.54 -19.61
CA SER A 47 13.20 13.96 -19.47
C SER A 47 14.18 12.99 -20.14
N ASN A 48 14.18 12.95 -21.47
CA ASN A 48 15.21 12.31 -22.27
C ASN A 48 15.51 13.14 -23.52
N ASN A 49 16.62 13.88 -23.52
CA ASN A 49 17.18 14.42 -24.76
C ASN A 49 18.72 14.54 -24.63
N SER A 50 19.44 13.73 -25.41
CA SER A 50 20.89 13.82 -25.58
C SER A 50 21.15 14.42 -26.96
N ASN A 51 21.92 15.51 -27.02
CA ASN A 51 22.10 16.27 -28.26
C ASN A 51 22.73 15.42 -29.37
N TYR A 52 22.00 15.22 -30.47
CA TYR A 52 22.57 14.89 -31.77
C TYR A 52 22.78 16.17 -32.58
N SER A 53 24.02 16.49 -32.91
CA SER A 53 24.33 17.47 -33.95
C SER A 53 24.27 16.82 -35.34
N SER A 54 23.79 17.56 -36.33
CA SER A 54 23.49 17.04 -37.67
C SER A 54 24.66 17.23 -38.65
N SER A 55 24.86 16.25 -39.53
CA SER A 55 25.66 16.40 -40.76
C SER A 55 25.17 15.42 -41.83
N ASN A 56 24.23 15.89 -42.66
CA ASN A 56 23.96 15.36 -44.01
C ASN A 56 24.98 16.06 -44.98
N PRO A 57 25.22 15.61 -46.24
CA PRO A 57 24.23 15.05 -47.16
C PRO A 57 24.64 13.78 -47.95
N ASN A 58 23.65 13.04 -48.47
CA ASN A 58 23.45 12.94 -49.93
C ASN A 58 22.12 12.24 -50.28
N TYR A 59 21.51 12.64 -51.40
CA TYR A 59 20.26 12.08 -51.94
C TYR A 59 20.20 12.26 -53.46
N ASN A 60 19.13 11.75 -54.08
CA ASN A 60 18.67 11.93 -55.47
C ASN A 60 19.21 10.91 -56.52
N PRO A 61 18.53 10.69 -57.65
CA PRO A 61 17.72 9.46 -57.80
C PRO A 61 17.83 8.81 -59.20
N ASN A 62 16.98 7.81 -59.53
CA ASN A 62 16.10 7.92 -60.72
C ASN A 62 15.12 6.76 -61.01
N TYR A 63 14.05 7.13 -61.75
CA TYR A 63 13.21 6.34 -62.68
C TYR A 63 12.08 5.41 -62.19
N ASN A 64 11.20 5.09 -63.15
CA ASN A 64 9.73 5.02 -63.01
C ASN A 64 9.09 3.95 -63.99
N PRO A 65 7.80 3.99 -64.36
CA PRO A 65 6.74 3.05 -63.97
C PRO A 65 6.31 2.02 -65.04
N ASN A 66 5.39 1.11 -64.67
CA ASN A 66 4.28 0.54 -65.46
C ASN A 66 3.51 -0.51 -64.59
N ASN A 67 2.21 -0.83 -64.74
CA ASN A 67 1.16 -0.41 -65.66
C ASN A 67 -0.24 -0.42 -64.97
N SER A 68 -1.29 0.09 -65.62
CA SER A 68 -2.67 0.25 -65.12
C SER A 68 -3.58 -0.99 -65.33
N ASN A 69 -4.66 -1.15 -64.53
CA ASN A 69 -6.05 -1.01 -65.04
C ASN A 69 -7.22 -1.24 -64.04
N TYR A 70 -8.39 -0.74 -64.46
CA TYR A 70 -9.78 -0.83 -63.97
C TYR A 70 -10.31 -2.29 -63.77
N ASN A 71 -11.48 -2.58 -63.17
CA ASN A 71 -12.72 -1.78 -63.07
C ASN A 71 -13.65 -2.09 -61.85
N SER A 72 -14.79 -1.39 -61.78
CA SER A 72 -15.81 -1.36 -60.71
C SER A 72 -16.73 -2.58 -60.59
N ASN A 73 -17.45 -2.71 -59.45
CA ASN A 73 -18.93 -2.56 -59.40
C ASN A 73 -19.54 -2.59 -57.98
N ASN A 74 -20.59 -1.77 -57.80
CA ASN A 74 -21.55 -1.61 -56.67
C ASN A 74 -22.79 -0.89 -57.30
N PRO A 75 -23.98 -0.69 -56.68
CA PRO A 75 -24.43 -1.00 -55.31
C PRO A 75 -25.83 -1.67 -55.21
N ASN A 76 -26.34 -1.85 -53.99
CA ASN A 76 -27.69 -1.37 -53.58
C ASN A 76 -27.94 -1.48 -52.06
N SER A 77 -28.91 -0.72 -51.55
CA SER A 77 -29.25 -0.45 -50.12
C SER A 77 -30.60 0.31 -50.06
N PRO A 78 -31.21 0.69 -48.92
CA PRO A 78 -31.27 0.15 -47.53
C PRO A 78 -32.74 -0.22 -47.12
N ASN A 79 -33.01 -0.56 -45.83
CA ASN A 79 -33.97 0.21 -44.98
C ASN A 79 -34.30 -0.33 -43.56
N TYR A 80 -34.28 0.61 -42.60
CA TYR A 80 -35.15 0.84 -41.42
C TYR A 80 -35.35 -0.12 -40.21
N ASN A 81 -35.59 0.55 -39.07
CA ASN A 81 -35.94 0.13 -37.69
C ASN A 81 -37.52 0.21 -37.50
N PRO A 82 -38.21 0.05 -36.34
CA PRO A 82 -37.76 -0.03 -34.92
C PRO A 82 -38.54 -0.97 -33.93
N ASN A 83 -38.05 -0.99 -32.67
CA ASN A 83 -38.70 -1.17 -31.34
C ASN A 83 -40.11 -1.82 -31.16
N TYR A 84 -40.27 -2.64 -30.10
CA TYR A 84 -41.35 -2.50 -29.08
C TYR A 84 -41.02 -3.22 -27.74
N ASN A 85 -41.96 -3.32 -26.78
CA ASN A 85 -41.70 -3.34 -25.32
C ASN A 85 -42.59 -4.31 -24.50
N SER A 86 -42.09 -4.79 -23.34
CA SER A 86 -42.80 -5.22 -22.09
C SER A 86 -43.96 -6.26 -22.10
N ASN A 87 -43.87 -7.33 -21.26
CA ASN A 87 -44.77 -7.67 -20.12
C ASN A 87 -44.78 -9.17 -19.71
N ASN A 88 -45.28 -9.47 -18.50
CA ASN A 88 -45.35 -10.78 -17.81
C ASN A 88 -46.78 -10.96 -17.21
N PRO A 89 -47.39 -12.19 -17.14
CA PRO A 89 -47.64 -12.80 -15.81
C PRO A 89 -47.86 -14.35 -15.69
N ASN A 90 -47.51 -14.90 -14.52
CA ASN A 90 -48.17 -15.97 -13.69
C ASN A 90 -48.36 -17.46 -14.12
N TYR A 91 -47.76 -18.39 -13.30
CA TYR A 91 -48.27 -19.61 -12.57
C TYR A 91 -49.33 -20.59 -13.18
N PRO A 92 -49.47 -21.91 -12.78
CA PRO A 92 -49.13 -22.51 -11.46
C PRO A 92 -48.60 -24.00 -11.33
N ASN A 93 -48.09 -24.35 -10.12
CA ASN A 93 -48.14 -25.61 -9.31
C ASN A 93 -47.73 -27.04 -9.83
N ASN A 94 -46.66 -27.61 -9.22
CA ASN A 94 -46.52 -28.84 -8.35
C ASN A 94 -47.33 -30.16 -8.63
N PRO A 95 -46.96 -31.40 -8.13
CA PRO A 95 -45.89 -31.75 -7.15
C PRO A 95 -45.12 -33.13 -7.28
N ASN A 96 -44.20 -33.37 -6.31
CA ASN A 96 -43.73 -34.66 -5.73
C ASN A 96 -42.78 -35.65 -6.46
N TYR A 97 -41.61 -35.93 -5.84
CA TYR A 97 -41.27 -37.26 -5.25
C TYR A 97 -40.14 -37.14 -4.18
N ASN A 98 -39.84 -38.20 -3.41
CA ASN A 98 -39.13 -38.11 -2.09
C ASN A 98 -38.19 -39.31 -1.74
N SER A 99 -37.07 -39.03 -1.06
CA SER A 99 -36.36 -39.92 -0.10
C SER A 99 -35.30 -39.12 0.70
N ASN A 100 -35.41 -38.95 2.03
CA ASN A 100 -34.75 -39.73 3.12
C ASN A 100 -33.20 -39.81 3.05
N TYR A 101 -32.40 -39.69 4.13
CA TYR A 101 -32.59 -39.72 5.60
C TYR A 101 -31.28 -39.19 6.29
N ASN A 102 -31.10 -38.89 7.59
CA ASN A 102 -31.92 -38.75 8.83
C ASN A 102 -31.08 -37.95 9.90
N ASN A 103 -31.64 -37.53 11.06
CA ASN A 103 -30.90 -36.89 12.17
C ASN A 103 -31.59 -37.07 13.56
N PRO A 104 -30.83 -37.34 14.65
CA PRO A 104 -31.32 -37.18 16.04
C PRO A 104 -30.31 -36.49 17.01
N TYR A 105 -30.70 -35.76 18.08
CA TYR A 105 -31.97 -35.18 18.54
C TYR A 105 -31.66 -34.15 19.67
N ASN A 106 -32.62 -33.29 20.06
CA ASN A 106 -32.53 -32.36 21.21
C ASN A 106 -33.82 -32.47 22.07
N PRO A 107 -33.79 -32.21 23.40
CA PRO A 107 -34.98 -31.65 24.05
C PRO A 107 -34.78 -30.63 25.20
N ASN A 108 -35.28 -29.42 24.95
CA ASN A 108 -36.33 -28.71 25.73
C ASN A 108 -36.07 -27.88 27.02
N TYR A 109 -37.06 -27.00 27.24
CA TYR A 109 -37.19 -25.91 28.23
C TYR A 109 -37.83 -26.34 29.57
N ASN A 110 -37.71 -25.49 30.62
CA ASN A 110 -38.90 -24.97 31.33
C ASN A 110 -38.63 -23.65 32.10
N MET A 111 -39.68 -22.97 32.58
CA MET A 111 -39.66 -21.77 33.45
C MET A 111 -40.27 -22.07 34.84
N ASN A 112 -39.86 -21.31 35.89
CA ASN A 112 -40.72 -20.69 36.95
C ASN A 112 -39.96 -20.35 38.26
N ASN A 113 -40.64 -19.62 39.17
CA ASN A 113 -40.17 -19.02 40.46
C ASN A 113 -41.43 -18.74 41.34
N PRO A 114 -41.42 -18.19 42.58
CA PRO A 114 -40.33 -17.78 43.49
C PRO A 114 -40.56 -18.20 44.99
N ASN A 115 -39.98 -17.43 45.94
CA ASN A 115 -40.34 -17.26 47.37
C ASN A 115 -39.83 -18.26 48.45
N ASN A 116 -38.65 -17.93 49.04
CA ASN A 116 -38.35 -17.60 50.47
C ASN A 116 -38.96 -18.43 51.66
N PRO A 117 -38.35 -18.52 52.89
CA PRO A 117 -37.03 -18.07 53.39
C PRO A 117 -36.22 -19.09 54.28
N ASN A 118 -35.04 -18.66 54.75
CA ASN A 118 -34.30 -19.08 55.98
C ASN A 118 -33.82 -20.54 56.22
N TYR A 119 -32.51 -20.80 56.03
CA TYR A 119 -31.65 -21.41 57.07
C TYR A 119 -30.13 -21.25 56.78
N ASN A 120 -29.31 -21.05 57.82
CA ASN A 120 -27.83 -21.17 57.85
C ASN A 120 -27.41 -21.29 59.33
N PRO A 121 -26.49 -22.20 59.74
CA PRO A 121 -25.06 -21.90 59.64
C PRO A 121 -24.14 -23.07 59.21
N ASN A 122 -23.32 -22.82 58.18
CA ASN A 122 -21.92 -23.24 57.98
C ASN A 122 -21.44 -24.64 58.40
N TYR A 123 -20.91 -25.40 57.43
CA TYR A 123 -19.48 -25.83 57.47
C TYR A 123 -18.90 -26.01 56.04
N ASN A 124 -17.58 -25.84 55.95
CA ASN A 124 -16.70 -25.94 54.76
C ASN A 124 -16.84 -27.23 53.92
N THR A 125 -16.42 -27.33 52.64
CA THR A 125 -16.04 -26.35 51.58
C THR A 125 -15.95 -27.12 50.25
N ASN A 126 -16.64 -26.67 49.19
CA ASN A 126 -16.26 -26.82 47.78
C ASN A 126 -17.36 -26.19 46.91
N ASN A 127 -17.14 -24.98 46.39
CA ASN A 127 -18.12 -24.27 45.54
C ASN A 127 -17.39 -23.50 44.43
N PRO A 128 -17.59 -23.83 43.14
CA PRO A 128 -16.97 -23.13 42.00
C PRO A 128 -17.29 -21.63 41.92
N ASN A 129 -18.38 -21.17 42.55
CA ASN A 129 -18.89 -19.80 42.45
C ASN A 129 -18.29 -18.84 43.49
N ASN A 130 -17.10 -19.12 44.03
CA ASN A 130 -16.37 -18.20 44.90
C ASN A 130 -15.55 -17.18 44.07
N PRO A 131 -15.80 -15.86 44.18
CA PRO A 131 -15.05 -14.84 43.42
C PRO A 131 -13.53 -14.90 43.61
N ASN A 132 -13.04 -15.33 44.77
CA ASN A 132 -11.62 -15.45 45.04
C ASN A 132 -10.97 -16.60 44.25
N TYR A 133 -11.74 -17.66 43.92
CA TYR A 133 -11.25 -18.78 43.11
C TYR A 133 -11.10 -18.38 41.63
N TYR A 134 -12.08 -17.63 41.11
CA TYR A 134 -11.98 -17.01 39.78
C TYR A 134 -10.82 -16.02 39.68
N ASN A 135 -10.57 -15.21 40.72
CA ASN A 135 -9.42 -14.32 40.74
C ASN A 135 -8.07 -15.07 40.74
N SER A 136 -7.94 -16.19 41.47
CA SER A 136 -6.70 -17.00 41.43
C SER A 136 -6.46 -17.55 40.03
N ASN A 137 -7.44 -18.27 39.46
CA ASN A 137 -7.32 -18.84 38.11
C ASN A 137 -7.00 -17.79 37.05
N ASN A 138 -7.52 -16.56 37.18
CA ASN A 138 -7.21 -15.47 36.26
C ASN A 138 -5.80 -14.89 36.49
N GLN A 139 -5.30 -14.84 37.74
CA GLN A 139 -3.88 -14.50 37.99
C GLN A 139 -2.93 -15.57 37.46
N ASP A 140 -3.25 -16.86 37.63
CA ASP A 140 -2.44 -17.96 37.16
C ASP A 140 -2.48 -18.10 35.62
N TYR A 141 -3.62 -17.80 34.98
CA TYR A 141 -3.70 -17.62 33.53
C TYR A 141 -2.80 -16.46 33.04
N ASN A 142 -2.81 -15.32 33.73
CA ASN A 142 -1.94 -14.19 33.38
C ASN A 142 -0.45 -14.48 33.61
N ARG A 143 -0.08 -15.27 34.64
CA ARG A 143 1.30 -15.78 34.82
C ARG A 143 1.70 -16.71 33.67
N ASN A 144 0.88 -17.71 33.36
CA ASN A 144 1.13 -18.64 32.25
C ASN A 144 1.27 -17.89 30.91
N ASN A 145 0.52 -16.82 30.69
CA ASN A 145 0.65 -15.98 29.49
C ASN A 145 1.93 -15.10 29.53
N GLN A 146 2.35 -14.59 30.70
CA GLN A 146 3.65 -13.92 30.84
C GLN A 146 4.83 -14.87 30.61
N ASP A 147 4.77 -16.09 31.13
CA ASP A 147 5.82 -17.10 30.96
C ASP A 147 5.83 -17.70 29.55
N TYR A 148 4.67 -17.83 28.88
CA TYR A 148 4.60 -18.10 27.44
C TYR A 148 5.30 -17.00 26.62
N ASN A 149 5.07 -15.72 26.96
CA ASN A 149 5.73 -14.61 26.30
C ASN A 149 7.24 -14.53 26.60
N ARG A 150 7.69 -14.91 27.80
CA ARG A 150 9.13 -15.08 28.11
C ARG A 150 9.75 -16.22 27.29
N ASN A 151 9.12 -17.39 27.28
CA ASN A 151 9.57 -18.54 26.47
C ASN A 151 9.64 -18.17 24.98
N ASN A 152 8.71 -17.35 24.48
CA ASN A 152 8.76 -16.84 23.12
C ASN A 152 9.90 -15.82 22.91
N GLN A 153 10.19 -14.94 23.88
CA GLN A 153 11.37 -14.07 23.84
C GLN A 153 12.68 -14.87 23.86
N ASP A 154 12.80 -15.90 24.69
CA ASP A 154 13.99 -16.75 24.78
C ASP A 154 14.15 -17.68 23.58
N TYR A 155 13.04 -18.17 22.99
CA TYR A 155 13.06 -18.81 21.67
C TYR A 155 13.58 -17.85 20.59
N ASN A 156 13.16 -16.59 20.61
CA ASN A 156 13.67 -15.56 19.70
C ASN A 156 15.14 -15.19 19.97
N ARG A 157 15.66 -15.31 21.20
CA ARG A 157 17.10 -15.18 21.51
C ARG A 157 17.89 -16.37 21.01
N ASN A 158 17.48 -17.59 21.31
CA ASN A 158 18.11 -18.82 20.80
C ASN A 158 18.15 -18.83 19.26
N ASN A 159 17.11 -18.33 18.60
CA ASN A 159 17.07 -18.17 17.15
C ASN A 159 17.96 -17.01 16.65
N GLN A 160 18.11 -15.91 17.40
CA GLN A 160 19.14 -14.89 17.10
C GLN A 160 20.56 -15.47 17.18
N ASP A 161 20.85 -16.29 18.19
CA ASP A 161 22.18 -16.86 18.42
C ASP A 161 22.50 -17.99 17.45
N TYR A 162 21.52 -18.81 17.07
CA TYR A 162 21.62 -19.72 15.93
C TYR A 162 21.95 -18.98 14.62
N ASN A 163 21.28 -17.83 14.36
CA ASN A 163 21.58 -17.02 13.19
C ASN A 163 22.97 -16.35 13.25
N ARG A 164 23.44 -15.92 14.44
CA ARG A 164 24.82 -15.45 14.63
C ARG A 164 25.84 -16.55 14.34
N ASN A 165 25.67 -17.71 14.95
CA ASN A 165 26.54 -18.88 14.73
C ASN A 165 26.60 -19.29 13.25
N ASN A 166 25.47 -19.19 12.52
CA ASN A 166 25.44 -19.46 11.08
C ASN A 166 26.14 -18.37 10.26
N GLN A 167 26.03 -17.08 10.64
CA GLN A 167 26.79 -16.00 10.00
C GLN A 167 28.30 -16.13 10.24
N ASP A 168 28.72 -16.46 11.46
CA ASP A 168 30.13 -16.64 11.79
C ASP A 168 30.71 -17.94 11.21
N TYR A 169 29.91 -19.01 11.10
CA TYR A 169 30.27 -20.20 10.30
C TYR A 169 30.52 -19.84 8.83
N ASN A 170 29.64 -19.05 8.21
CA ASN A 170 29.81 -18.61 6.83
C ASN A 170 31.03 -17.68 6.63
N ARG A 171 31.34 -16.81 7.60
CA ARG A 171 32.59 -16.01 7.60
C ARG A 171 33.83 -16.91 7.71
N ASN A 172 33.86 -17.79 8.70
CA ASN A 172 34.96 -18.75 8.89
C ASN A 172 35.20 -19.62 7.65
N ASN A 173 34.12 -20.03 6.96
CA ASN A 173 34.22 -20.79 5.71
C ASN A 173 34.75 -19.91 4.54
N GLN A 174 34.35 -18.64 4.45
CA GLN A 174 34.92 -17.70 3.48
C GLN A 174 36.41 -17.42 3.73
N ASP A 175 36.80 -17.19 4.98
CA ASP A 175 38.21 -16.97 5.35
C ASP A 175 39.06 -18.24 5.21
N TYR A 176 38.51 -19.44 5.47
CA TYR A 176 39.18 -20.71 5.19
C TYR A 176 39.48 -20.88 3.70
N ASN A 177 38.48 -20.67 2.83
CA ASN A 177 38.64 -20.74 1.37
C ASN A 177 39.58 -19.65 0.84
N ARG A 178 39.64 -18.48 1.49
CA ARG A 178 40.55 -17.38 1.15
C ARG A 178 42.00 -17.67 1.54
N ASN A 179 42.22 -18.37 2.65
CA ASN A 179 43.55 -18.65 3.20
C ASN A 179 44.17 -19.96 2.68
N ASN A 180 43.40 -20.86 2.07
CA ASN A 180 43.93 -22.17 1.63
C ASN A 180 43.34 -22.66 0.28
N PRO A 181 43.61 -21.97 -0.84
CA PRO A 181 42.98 -22.20 -2.16
C PRO A 181 43.44 -23.48 -2.88
N GLY A 182 44.01 -24.47 -2.17
CA GLY A 182 44.71 -25.60 -2.79
C GLY A 182 44.71 -26.93 -2.02
N ASN A 183 43.94 -27.07 -0.94
CA ASN A 183 43.86 -28.35 -0.22
C ASN A 183 42.46 -28.99 -0.28
N SER A 184 42.30 -29.96 -1.17
CA SER A 184 41.14 -30.86 -1.22
C SER A 184 41.57 -32.31 -1.48
N ASN A 185 42.37 -32.89 -0.58
CA ASN A 185 42.46 -34.34 -0.43
C ASN A 185 43.16 -34.79 0.86
N LEU A 186 42.99 -36.08 1.20
CA LEU A 186 43.48 -36.84 2.36
C LEU A 186 42.59 -36.82 3.62
N ASN A 187 42.12 -37.92 4.20
CA ASN A 187 41.78 -39.33 3.84
C ASN A 187 41.78 -40.10 5.18
N TYR A 188 40.78 -40.94 5.43
CA TYR A 188 40.80 -41.92 6.52
C TYR A 188 40.22 -43.25 6.00
N ASN A 189 41.02 -44.32 6.04
CA ASN A 189 40.66 -45.62 5.50
C ASN A 189 39.94 -46.49 6.53
N ASN A 190 38.82 -47.14 6.13
CA ASN A 190 38.66 -48.58 6.34
C ASN A 190 37.76 -49.16 5.22
N PRO A 191 37.90 -50.44 4.82
CA PRO A 191 37.47 -50.91 3.50
C PRO A 191 36.09 -51.60 3.49
N SER A 192 35.71 -52.04 2.29
CA SER A 192 34.60 -52.96 1.95
C SER A 192 33.27 -52.31 1.53
N PHE A 193 33.28 -51.66 0.37
CA PHE A 193 32.21 -51.87 -0.63
C PHE A 193 32.82 -51.93 -2.04
N VAL A 194 32.20 -52.72 -2.92
CA VAL A 194 32.72 -52.99 -4.28
C VAL A 194 32.54 -51.76 -5.17
N SER A 195 33.56 -51.43 -5.95
CA SER A 195 33.52 -50.33 -6.91
C SER A 195 32.55 -50.63 -8.06
N GLN A 196 31.32 -50.12 -7.97
CA GLN A 196 30.54 -49.80 -9.16
C GLN A 196 31.17 -48.57 -9.85
N PRO A 197 31.02 -48.41 -11.18
CA PRO A 197 31.41 -47.16 -11.84
C PRO A 197 30.65 -46.00 -11.22
N LEU A 198 31.34 -44.89 -10.94
CA LEU A 198 30.66 -43.63 -10.66
C LEU A 198 29.95 -43.21 -11.95
N ASP A 199 28.62 -43.24 -11.94
CA ASP A 199 27.85 -42.69 -13.05
C ASP A 199 28.14 -41.18 -13.14
N GLN A 200 28.40 -40.70 -14.35
CA GLN A 200 28.83 -39.33 -14.60
C GLN A 200 27.64 -38.37 -14.74
N SER A 201 26.47 -38.80 -14.25
CA SER A 201 25.16 -38.12 -14.29
C SER A 201 24.98 -37.03 -13.22
N ASP A 202 25.47 -37.28 -12.00
CA ASP A 202 25.08 -36.49 -10.81
C ASP A 202 25.83 -35.15 -10.66
N CYS A 203 26.62 -34.75 -11.65
CA CYS A 203 27.33 -33.47 -11.62
C CYS A 203 26.42 -32.29 -12.05
N CYS A 204 25.65 -31.80 -11.06
CA CYS A 204 24.74 -30.65 -11.09
C CYS A 204 23.28 -30.97 -11.48
N GLU A 205 22.48 -31.38 -10.50
CA GLU A 205 21.04 -31.11 -10.57
C GLU A 205 20.79 -29.60 -10.76
N GLU A 206 19.99 -29.24 -11.75
CA GLU A 206 19.67 -27.84 -12.05
C GLU A 206 18.48 -27.38 -11.22
N TYR A 207 18.72 -26.48 -10.26
CA TYR A 207 17.67 -25.94 -9.39
C TYR A 207 16.57 -25.25 -10.21
N CYS A 208 15.37 -25.82 -10.19
CA CYS A 208 14.18 -25.24 -10.78
C CYS A 208 13.53 -24.22 -9.84
N TYR A 209 13.66 -22.93 -10.13
CA TYR A 209 12.98 -21.86 -9.40
C TYR A 209 11.46 -21.98 -9.46
N SER A 210 10.91 -22.60 -10.50
CA SER A 210 9.48 -22.93 -10.55
C SER A 210 9.08 -23.98 -9.52
N GLN A 211 9.99 -24.85 -9.07
CA GLN A 211 9.72 -25.94 -8.12
C GLN A 211 10.24 -25.64 -6.69
N ASP A 212 10.66 -24.41 -6.42
CA ASP A 212 11.01 -23.95 -5.07
C ASP A 212 9.81 -24.20 -4.11
N PRO A 213 9.99 -24.99 -3.02
CA PRO A 213 8.94 -25.23 -2.03
C PRO A 213 8.67 -24.01 -1.14
N GLU A 214 9.60 -23.05 -1.07
CA GLU A 214 9.47 -21.79 -0.35
C GLU A 214 9.74 -20.59 -1.28
N PRO A 215 8.94 -20.40 -2.34
CA PRO A 215 9.18 -19.35 -3.32
C PRO A 215 9.09 -17.97 -2.67
N TYR A 216 9.83 -17.00 -3.20
CA TYR A 216 9.75 -15.62 -2.73
C TYR A 216 8.46 -14.96 -3.24
N LEU A 217 7.59 -14.52 -2.32
CA LEU A 217 6.26 -13.98 -2.63
C LEU A 217 6.09 -12.49 -2.33
N TYR A 218 7.20 -11.78 -2.12
CA TYR A 218 7.24 -10.37 -1.69
C TYR A 218 7.74 -9.48 -2.84
N PHE A 219 6.84 -8.66 -3.39
CA PHE A 219 7.07 -7.86 -4.59
C PHE A 219 6.79 -6.38 -4.33
N GLY A 220 7.39 -5.85 -3.26
CA GLY A 220 7.17 -4.47 -2.78
C GLY A 220 5.68 -4.12 -2.70
N THR A 221 5.32 -2.94 -3.19
CA THR A 221 3.92 -2.44 -3.20
C THR A 221 2.97 -3.17 -4.15
N LYS A 222 3.45 -4.20 -4.86
CA LYS A 222 2.69 -5.03 -5.82
C LYS A 222 2.43 -6.45 -5.30
N THR A 223 2.85 -6.72 -4.07
CA THR A 223 2.54 -7.96 -3.34
C THR A 223 1.02 -8.16 -3.25
N ALA A 224 0.52 -9.36 -3.55
CA ALA A 224 -0.89 -9.71 -3.41
C ALA A 224 -1.31 -9.74 -1.93
N TYR A 225 -2.55 -9.37 -1.60
CA TYR A 225 -2.98 -9.36 -0.20
C TYR A 225 -2.94 -10.76 0.44
N ASP A 226 -3.39 -11.78 -0.30
CA ASP A 226 -3.44 -13.15 0.25
C ASP A 226 -2.05 -13.79 0.39
N SER A 227 -0.98 -13.26 -0.25
CA SER A 227 0.37 -13.84 -0.11
C SER A 227 1.11 -13.45 1.16
N ILE A 228 0.70 -12.37 1.87
CA ILE A 228 1.30 -12.01 3.17
C ILE A 228 0.83 -12.91 4.33
N SER A 229 -0.14 -13.79 4.11
CA SER A 229 -0.49 -14.99 4.91
C SER A 229 -0.37 -14.85 6.45
N ARG A 230 -0.94 -13.78 7.02
CA ARG A 230 -1.05 -13.56 8.47
C ARG A 230 -2.47 -13.16 8.85
N ARG A 231 -3.42 -14.08 8.59
CA ARG A 231 -4.84 -13.91 8.95
C ARG A 231 -4.96 -13.83 10.48
N GLY A 232 -5.01 -12.60 11.00
CA GLY A 232 -5.00 -12.31 12.44
C GLY A 232 -6.18 -12.92 13.19
N GLY A 233 -5.91 -13.36 14.42
CA GLY A 233 -6.88 -14.05 15.27
C GLY A 233 -7.72 -13.11 16.13
N ASN A 234 -8.00 -13.54 17.35
CA ASN A 234 -8.97 -12.90 18.24
C ASN A 234 -8.41 -11.71 19.03
N GLN A 235 -7.32 -11.07 18.59
CA GLN A 235 -6.75 -9.88 19.26
C GLN A 235 -7.71 -8.66 19.30
N HIS A 236 -8.75 -8.66 18.47
CA HIS A 236 -9.85 -7.69 18.51
C HIS A 236 -10.83 -7.92 19.68
N VAL A 237 -10.79 -9.09 20.33
CA VAL A 237 -11.62 -9.42 21.49
C VAL A 237 -10.88 -9.01 22.77
N ILE A 238 -11.13 -7.78 23.21
CA ILE A 238 -10.51 -7.21 24.42
C ILE A 238 -11.40 -7.51 25.65
N PRO A 239 -10.90 -8.24 26.68
CA PRO A 239 -11.67 -8.54 27.89
C PRO A 239 -12.16 -7.29 28.63
N ASP A 240 -13.36 -7.37 29.19
CA ASP A 240 -14.08 -6.27 29.88
C ASP A 240 -14.31 -5.00 29.02
N CYS A 241 -14.15 -5.08 27.69
CA CYS A 241 -14.32 -3.96 26.76
C CYS A 241 -15.25 -4.32 25.58
N THR A 242 -15.79 -3.30 24.93
CA THR A 242 -16.69 -3.40 23.77
C THR A 242 -16.26 -2.39 22.70
N PRO A 243 -16.13 -2.77 21.42
CA PRO A 243 -15.81 -1.83 20.36
C PRO A 243 -16.98 -0.85 20.15
N VAL A 244 -16.70 0.45 20.19
CA VAL A 244 -17.70 1.53 20.05
C VAL A 244 -17.50 2.38 18.79
N GLN A 245 -16.29 2.40 18.22
CA GLN A 245 -16.01 3.11 16.97
C GLN A 245 -14.92 2.40 16.17
N PHE A 246 -15.10 2.36 14.85
CA PHE A 246 -14.19 1.76 13.87
C PHE A 246 -13.77 2.85 12.86
N TRP A 247 -12.48 3.00 12.63
CA TRP A 247 -11.94 3.88 11.60
C TRP A 247 -10.95 3.11 10.74
N SER A 248 -10.91 3.38 9.44
CA SER A 248 -9.98 2.71 8.53
C SER A 248 -9.56 3.55 7.33
N ILE A 249 -8.32 3.33 6.90
CA ILE A 249 -7.85 3.68 5.56
C ILE A 249 -7.44 2.39 4.83
N ILE A 250 -7.89 2.25 3.59
CA ILE A 250 -7.76 1.06 2.75
C ILE A 250 -7.15 1.48 1.41
N ARG A 251 -6.00 0.91 1.06
CA ARG A 251 -5.40 1.05 -0.27
C ARG A 251 -6.22 0.28 -1.29
N HIS A 252 -6.33 0.80 -2.51
CA HIS A 252 -6.98 0.08 -3.61
C HIS A 252 -6.47 -1.36 -3.78
N GLY A 253 -7.35 -2.22 -4.29
CA GLY A 253 -7.02 -3.62 -4.52
C GLY A 253 -6.04 -3.85 -5.68
N THR A 254 -5.81 -5.14 -5.97
CA THR A 254 -4.94 -5.59 -7.05
C THR A 254 -5.44 -5.07 -8.40
N ARG A 255 -4.66 -4.20 -9.04
CA ARG A 255 -5.01 -3.50 -10.29
C ARG A 255 -4.09 -3.85 -11.45
N LEU A 256 -4.56 -3.66 -12.69
CA LEU A 256 -3.70 -3.69 -13.87
C LEU A 256 -2.61 -2.59 -13.80
N PRO A 257 -1.51 -2.71 -14.57
CA PRO A 257 -0.44 -1.72 -14.57
C PRO A 257 -0.89 -0.40 -15.19
N ASP A 258 -0.09 0.65 -15.04
CA ASP A 258 -0.25 1.88 -15.83
C ASP A 258 0.11 1.67 -17.30
N VAL A 259 -0.23 2.66 -18.13
CA VAL A 259 -0.12 2.61 -19.60
C VAL A 259 1.30 2.28 -20.08
N ASP A 260 2.33 2.88 -19.46
CA ASP A 260 3.72 2.69 -19.89
C ASP A 260 4.31 1.38 -19.37
N THR A 261 3.91 0.94 -18.17
CA THR A 261 4.25 -0.40 -17.68
C THR A 261 3.62 -1.50 -18.56
N ILE A 262 2.36 -1.34 -19.01
CA ILE A 262 1.72 -2.27 -19.97
C ILE A 262 2.52 -2.32 -21.29
N ARG A 263 2.93 -1.17 -21.82
CA ARG A 263 3.76 -1.10 -23.04
C ARG A 263 5.10 -1.82 -22.85
N SER A 264 5.76 -1.65 -21.71
CA SER A 264 7.03 -2.33 -21.41
C SER A 264 6.84 -3.84 -21.27
N MET A 265 5.82 -4.29 -20.54
CA MET A 265 5.46 -5.71 -20.41
C MET A 265 5.15 -6.35 -21.78
N ARG A 266 4.43 -5.67 -22.70
CA ARG A 266 4.22 -6.17 -24.07
C ARG A 266 5.52 -6.20 -24.88
N ASN A 267 6.44 -5.25 -24.67
CA ASN A 267 7.76 -5.28 -25.33
C ASN A 267 8.65 -6.46 -24.89
N MET A 268 8.39 -7.08 -23.73
CA MET A 268 9.14 -8.25 -23.25
C MET A 268 8.99 -9.48 -24.17
N ASN A 269 8.00 -9.53 -25.07
CA ASN A 269 7.97 -10.49 -26.18
C ASN A 269 9.27 -10.51 -27.02
N ARG A 270 9.94 -9.36 -27.19
CA ARG A 270 11.24 -9.27 -27.89
C ARG A 270 12.37 -9.94 -27.11
N ILE A 271 12.37 -9.74 -25.80
CA ILE A 271 13.36 -10.30 -24.87
C ILE A 271 13.16 -11.83 -24.75
N HIS A 272 11.91 -12.27 -24.65
CA HIS A 272 11.51 -13.68 -24.68
C HIS A 272 12.00 -14.41 -25.93
N ALA A 273 11.85 -13.80 -27.11
CA ALA A 273 12.33 -14.35 -28.37
C ALA A 273 13.87 -14.47 -28.42
N GLU A 274 14.62 -13.51 -27.86
CA GLU A 274 16.08 -13.60 -27.75
C GLU A 274 16.53 -14.68 -26.75
N ILE A 275 15.84 -14.83 -25.61
CA ILE A 275 16.12 -15.88 -24.63
C ILE A 275 15.85 -17.27 -25.22
N THR A 276 14.76 -17.41 -25.98
CA THR A 276 14.46 -18.63 -26.72
C THR A 276 15.55 -18.95 -27.75
N ARG A 277 16.03 -17.96 -28.51
CA ARG A 277 17.22 -18.11 -29.38
C ARG A 277 18.49 -18.47 -28.60
N ASN A 278 18.72 -17.91 -27.40
CA ASN A 278 19.87 -18.22 -26.57
C ASN A 278 19.90 -19.69 -26.14
N TYR A 279 18.74 -20.28 -25.83
CA TYR A 279 18.62 -21.66 -25.36
C TYR A 279 18.57 -22.68 -26.50
N GLU A 280 17.66 -22.53 -27.47
CA GLU A 280 17.46 -23.54 -28.52
C GLU A 280 18.56 -23.52 -29.59
N GLN A 281 18.95 -22.32 -30.04
CA GLN A 281 19.77 -22.14 -31.23
C GLN A 281 21.25 -21.88 -30.89
N ARG A 282 21.51 -20.90 -30.02
CA ARG A 282 22.87 -20.45 -29.68
C ARG A 282 23.54 -21.29 -28.59
N LYS A 283 22.73 -22.01 -27.78
CA LYS A 283 23.14 -22.76 -26.58
C LYS A 283 24.11 -21.96 -25.70
N SER A 284 23.79 -20.68 -25.47
CA SER A 284 24.69 -19.69 -24.86
C SER A 284 24.43 -19.44 -23.36
N PHE A 285 23.65 -20.32 -22.72
CA PHE A 285 23.55 -20.42 -21.27
C PHE A 285 24.85 -20.93 -20.63
N PRO A 286 25.11 -20.63 -19.34
CA PRO A 286 26.27 -21.17 -18.62
C PRO A 286 26.05 -22.65 -18.24
N ASP A 287 27.15 -23.38 -18.02
CA ASP A 287 27.09 -24.77 -17.52
C ASP A 287 26.56 -24.86 -16.08
N ARG A 288 26.66 -23.77 -15.31
CA ARG A 288 26.15 -23.66 -13.93
C ARG A 288 25.29 -22.41 -13.77
N GLY A 289 24.08 -22.60 -13.23
CA GLY A 289 23.13 -21.51 -12.99
C GLY A 289 22.37 -21.04 -14.24
N ARG A 290 22.17 -21.92 -15.22
CA ARG A 290 21.14 -21.79 -16.26
C ARG A 290 19.75 -22.08 -15.66
N LEU A 291 18.69 -21.89 -16.46
CA LEU A 291 17.35 -22.37 -16.14
C LEU A 291 17.32 -23.89 -16.31
N CYS A 292 16.78 -24.61 -15.33
CA CYS A 292 16.54 -26.06 -15.46
C CYS A 292 15.57 -26.34 -16.64
N PRO A 293 15.51 -27.57 -17.17
CA PRO A 293 14.61 -27.91 -18.27
C PRO A 293 13.16 -27.51 -18.03
N GLN A 294 12.62 -27.74 -16.83
CA GLN A 294 11.22 -27.44 -16.46
C GLN A 294 10.94 -25.92 -16.36
N ASP A 295 11.90 -25.15 -15.86
CA ASP A 295 11.86 -23.69 -15.81
C ASP A 295 11.91 -23.11 -17.22
N TYR A 296 12.84 -23.59 -18.05
CA TYR A 296 12.92 -23.18 -19.44
C TYR A 296 11.66 -23.57 -20.23
N ASP A 297 11.06 -24.73 -19.95
CA ASP A 297 9.84 -25.18 -20.62
C ASP A 297 8.57 -24.43 -20.15
N LEU A 298 8.60 -23.80 -18.98
CA LEU A 298 7.65 -22.76 -18.57
C LEU A 298 7.89 -21.45 -19.33
N PHE A 299 9.15 -21.01 -19.41
CA PHE A 299 9.53 -19.80 -20.13
C PHE A 299 9.12 -19.86 -21.62
N ARG A 300 9.48 -20.94 -22.30
CA ARG A 300 9.24 -21.19 -23.73
C ARG A 300 7.75 -21.16 -24.12
N LYS A 301 6.84 -21.44 -23.19
CA LYS A 301 5.37 -21.43 -23.40
C LYS A 301 4.71 -20.09 -23.05
N TRP A 302 5.45 -19.16 -22.45
CA TRP A 302 4.95 -17.83 -22.13
C TRP A 302 4.61 -17.04 -23.40
N HIS A 303 3.55 -16.25 -23.29
CA HIS A 303 3.11 -15.26 -24.25
C HIS A 303 2.45 -14.11 -23.48
N PHE A 304 2.57 -12.88 -23.96
CA PHE A 304 1.89 -11.76 -23.33
C PHE A 304 0.35 -11.91 -23.45
N ASN A 305 -0.36 -11.64 -22.36
CA ASN A 305 -1.83 -11.67 -22.36
C ASN A 305 -2.37 -10.35 -22.91
N GLU A 306 -2.70 -10.31 -24.21
CA GLU A 306 -3.22 -9.11 -24.90
C GLU A 306 -4.58 -8.62 -24.37
N SER A 307 -5.24 -9.35 -23.45
CA SER A 307 -6.36 -8.80 -22.67
C SER A 307 -5.90 -7.62 -21.79
N ILE A 308 -4.63 -7.63 -21.35
CA ILE A 308 -3.98 -6.53 -20.65
C ILE A 308 -3.54 -5.50 -21.69
N ASN A 309 -4.29 -4.42 -21.80
CA ASN A 309 -4.07 -3.37 -22.78
C ASN A 309 -4.24 -1.98 -22.16
N GLU A 310 -3.71 -0.98 -22.85
CA GLU A 310 -3.61 0.41 -22.40
C GLU A 310 -4.98 1.05 -22.10
N GLY A 311 -6.07 0.58 -22.74
CA GLY A 311 -7.44 1.01 -22.46
C GLY A 311 -8.03 0.48 -21.16
N LEU A 312 -7.36 -0.49 -20.51
CA LEU A 312 -7.70 -1.01 -19.18
C LEU A 312 -6.62 -0.67 -18.14
N ALA A 313 -5.71 0.26 -18.44
CA ALA A 313 -4.64 0.66 -17.53
C ALA A 313 -5.19 1.13 -16.17
N ASN A 314 -4.52 0.76 -15.10
CA ASN A 314 -4.90 1.00 -13.70
C ASN A 314 -6.24 0.42 -13.19
N THR A 315 -7.07 -0.20 -14.03
CA THR A 315 -8.38 -0.78 -13.61
C THR A 315 -8.23 -1.89 -12.57
N LEU A 316 -9.24 -2.06 -11.71
CA LEU A 316 -9.22 -3.12 -10.68
C LEU A 316 -9.35 -4.51 -11.33
N THR A 317 -8.53 -5.46 -10.89
CA THR A 317 -8.60 -6.86 -11.37
C THR A 317 -9.58 -7.69 -10.55
N ARG A 318 -9.97 -8.85 -11.08
CA ARG A 318 -10.75 -9.85 -10.33
C ARG A 318 -10.11 -10.21 -8.98
N GLN A 319 -8.79 -10.38 -8.91
CA GLN A 319 -8.12 -10.67 -7.64
C GLN A 319 -8.31 -9.52 -6.64
N GLY A 320 -8.22 -8.26 -7.09
CA GLY A 320 -8.45 -7.09 -6.25
C GLY A 320 -9.89 -6.99 -5.73
N VAL A 321 -10.87 -7.36 -6.56
CA VAL A 321 -12.28 -7.47 -6.15
C VAL A 321 -12.47 -8.53 -5.05
N GLU A 322 -11.91 -9.73 -5.23
CA GLU A 322 -12.04 -10.81 -4.24
C GLU A 322 -11.24 -10.53 -2.95
N ASP A 323 -10.02 -9.97 -3.05
CA ASP A 323 -9.19 -9.56 -1.91
C ASP A 323 -10.00 -8.65 -0.97
N LEU A 324 -10.65 -7.62 -1.54
CA LEU A 324 -11.42 -6.61 -0.80
C LEU A 324 -12.76 -7.16 -0.28
N LYS A 325 -13.47 -7.99 -1.06
CA LYS A 325 -14.69 -8.68 -0.59
C LYS A 325 -14.40 -9.57 0.61
N LEU A 326 -13.32 -10.33 0.56
CA LEU A 326 -12.91 -11.21 1.65
C LEU A 326 -12.39 -10.42 2.85
N LEU A 327 -11.71 -9.28 2.64
CA LEU A 327 -11.28 -8.37 3.70
C LEU A 327 -12.48 -7.76 4.45
N ALA A 328 -13.47 -7.24 3.72
CA ALA A 328 -14.70 -6.70 4.29
C ALA A 328 -15.45 -7.74 5.14
N ARG A 329 -15.62 -8.98 4.62
CA ARG A 329 -16.24 -10.10 5.36
C ARG A 329 -15.50 -10.47 6.64
N ARG A 330 -14.16 -10.43 6.63
CA ARG A 330 -13.35 -10.64 7.85
C ARG A 330 -13.58 -9.53 8.87
N TYR A 331 -13.67 -8.26 8.45
CA TYR A 331 -13.98 -7.16 9.37
C TYR A 331 -15.43 -7.18 9.88
N LYS A 332 -16.42 -7.53 9.05
CA LYS A 332 -17.81 -7.79 9.47
C LYS A 332 -17.88 -8.80 10.62
N THR A 333 -17.14 -9.91 10.47
CA THR A 333 -17.05 -10.99 11.46
C THR A 333 -16.36 -10.56 12.76
N LYS A 334 -15.37 -9.67 12.68
CA LYS A 334 -14.61 -9.15 13.83
C LYS A 334 -15.33 -8.05 14.61
N TYR A 335 -16.24 -7.29 13.96
CA TYR A 335 -16.92 -6.13 14.54
C TYR A 335 -18.44 -6.10 14.26
N PRO A 336 -19.21 -7.15 14.60
CA PRO A 336 -20.62 -7.26 14.24
C PRO A 336 -21.48 -6.11 14.79
N ASP A 337 -21.24 -5.67 16.03
CA ASP A 337 -21.99 -4.57 16.69
C ASP A 337 -21.86 -3.20 16.01
N LEU A 338 -20.83 -3.05 15.17
CA LEU A 338 -20.56 -1.86 14.39
C LEU A 338 -20.90 -2.03 12.91
N LEU A 339 -20.66 -3.22 12.34
CA LEU A 339 -20.59 -3.43 10.87
C LEU A 339 -21.62 -4.41 10.29
N GLN A 340 -22.46 -5.08 11.09
CA GLN A 340 -23.38 -6.11 10.58
C GLN A 340 -24.47 -5.55 9.65
N ASN A 341 -24.96 -4.33 9.91
CA ASN A 341 -26.07 -3.70 9.20
C ASN A 341 -25.71 -2.27 8.80
N TYR A 342 -26.02 -1.87 7.56
CA TYR A 342 -25.79 -0.49 7.09
C TYR A 342 -26.83 0.50 7.61
N ASP A 343 -26.34 1.63 8.13
CA ASP A 343 -27.09 2.85 8.40
C ASP A 343 -26.21 4.06 8.05
N GLU A 344 -26.66 4.86 7.09
CA GLU A 344 -26.02 6.08 6.59
C GLU A 344 -25.68 7.10 7.68
N ARG A 345 -26.44 7.12 8.79
CA ARG A 345 -26.16 8.00 9.94
C ARG A 345 -24.98 7.55 10.79
N THR A 346 -24.61 6.28 10.70
CA THR A 346 -23.56 5.67 11.51
C THR A 346 -22.33 5.23 10.71
N HIS A 347 -22.46 5.07 9.39
CA HIS A 347 -21.42 4.61 8.49
C HIS A 347 -20.98 5.71 7.51
N TYR A 348 -19.69 6.08 7.58
CA TYR A 348 -19.05 7.03 6.69
C TYR A 348 -18.15 6.30 5.69
N PHE A 349 -18.32 6.60 4.40
CA PHE A 349 -17.48 6.07 3.33
C PHE A 349 -16.94 7.23 2.46
N GLN A 350 -15.70 7.11 1.99
CA GLN A 350 -15.04 8.08 1.13
C GLN A 350 -14.00 7.39 0.24
N TYR A 351 -13.87 7.81 -1.01
CA TYR A 351 -12.85 7.30 -1.94
C TYR A 351 -12.19 8.46 -2.73
N SER A 352 -11.15 8.18 -3.53
CA SER A 352 -10.48 9.20 -4.34
C SER A 352 -11.21 9.48 -5.65
N THR A 353 -10.69 10.38 -6.49
CA THR A 353 -11.20 10.59 -7.85
C THR A 353 -10.63 9.59 -8.87
N ASP A 354 -10.00 8.50 -8.43
CA ASP A 354 -9.51 7.43 -9.30
C ASP A 354 -10.49 6.26 -9.37
N ASP A 355 -10.81 5.78 -10.57
CA ASP A 355 -11.69 4.63 -10.80
C ASP A 355 -11.30 3.41 -9.94
N ARG A 356 -9.99 3.12 -9.82
CA ARG A 356 -9.48 2.02 -8.99
C ARG A 356 -9.83 2.10 -7.50
N THR A 357 -10.04 3.30 -6.92
CA THR A 357 -10.48 3.43 -5.52
C THR A 357 -12.01 3.38 -5.42
N HIS A 358 -12.74 3.86 -6.44
CA HIS A 358 -14.18 3.64 -6.58
C HIS A 358 -14.50 2.13 -6.67
N ASP A 359 -13.88 1.41 -7.61
CA ASP A 359 -14.03 -0.04 -7.78
C ASP A 359 -13.68 -0.80 -6.49
N SER A 360 -12.67 -0.32 -5.76
CA SER A 360 -12.25 -0.90 -4.48
C SER A 360 -13.29 -0.67 -3.37
N PHE A 361 -13.89 0.52 -3.33
CA PHE A 361 -15.02 0.82 -2.46
C PHE A 361 -16.21 -0.09 -2.79
N GLN A 362 -16.60 -0.21 -4.06
CA GLN A 362 -17.70 -1.09 -4.52
C GLN A 362 -17.48 -2.54 -4.09
N ALA A 363 -16.30 -3.10 -4.39
CA ALA A 363 -15.95 -4.46 -3.99
C ALA A 363 -15.99 -4.65 -2.47
N TYR A 364 -15.57 -3.66 -1.69
CA TYR A 364 -15.60 -3.73 -0.23
C TYR A 364 -17.04 -3.68 0.32
N ILE A 365 -17.92 -2.82 -0.20
CA ILE A 365 -19.32 -2.75 0.28
C ILE A 365 -20.14 -3.97 -0.14
N GLU A 366 -19.89 -4.56 -1.31
CA GLU A 366 -20.46 -5.86 -1.69
C GLU A 366 -20.01 -6.99 -0.74
N GLY A 367 -18.77 -6.92 -0.23
CA GLY A 367 -18.29 -7.83 0.81
C GLY A 367 -18.90 -7.56 2.19
N LEU A 368 -19.17 -6.30 2.53
CA LEU A 368 -19.63 -5.87 3.84
C LEU A 368 -21.14 -6.02 4.03
N PHE A 369 -21.94 -5.65 3.03
CA PHE A 369 -23.41 -5.58 3.13
C PHE A 369 -24.16 -6.47 2.14
N GLU A 370 -23.46 -7.16 1.25
CA GLU A 370 -24.04 -8.17 0.36
C GLU A 370 -25.20 -7.56 -0.47
N GLN A 371 -26.44 -8.05 -0.34
CA GLN A 371 -27.60 -7.50 -1.06
C GLN A 371 -27.95 -6.04 -0.70
N ASP A 372 -27.48 -5.51 0.44
CA ASP A 372 -27.74 -4.13 0.87
C ASP A 372 -26.71 -3.11 0.33
N ALA A 373 -25.68 -3.56 -0.39
CA ALA A 373 -24.60 -2.70 -0.89
C ALA A 373 -25.10 -1.52 -1.77
N PHE A 374 -26.17 -1.71 -2.55
CA PHE A 374 -26.75 -0.65 -3.39
C PHE A 374 -27.27 0.58 -2.61
N ARG A 375 -27.41 0.46 -1.29
CA ARG A 375 -27.87 1.53 -0.39
C ARG A 375 -26.74 2.42 0.11
N VAL A 376 -25.48 2.04 -0.12
CA VAL A 376 -24.32 2.68 0.53
C VAL A 376 -23.82 3.85 -0.29
N HIS A 377 -24.02 5.05 0.24
CA HIS A 377 -23.41 6.26 -0.30
C HIS A 377 -22.00 6.49 0.26
N ALA A 378 -21.16 7.17 -0.53
CA ALA A 378 -19.82 7.56 -0.15
C ALA A 378 -19.48 8.95 -0.71
N ASN A 379 -18.68 9.70 0.03
CA ASN A 379 -18.31 11.05 -0.32
C ASN A 379 -17.15 11.07 -1.34
N MET A 380 -17.34 11.76 -2.46
CA MET A 380 -16.26 12.21 -3.34
C MET A 380 -15.96 13.68 -3.04
N ILE A 381 -14.91 13.94 -2.27
CA ILE A 381 -14.51 15.32 -1.92
C ILE A 381 -13.28 15.71 -2.74
N ASN A 382 -13.51 16.46 -3.82
CA ASN A 382 -12.46 16.95 -4.70
C ASN A 382 -11.45 17.83 -3.94
N GLY A 383 -10.16 17.53 -4.10
CA GLY A 383 -9.07 18.29 -3.48
C GLY A 383 -8.72 17.90 -2.04
N GLU A 384 -9.44 16.97 -1.41
CA GLU A 384 -9.07 16.51 -0.07
C GLU A 384 -7.77 15.69 -0.04
N ARG A 385 -7.12 15.73 1.12
CA ARG A 385 -5.78 15.17 1.34
C ARG A 385 -5.79 13.79 2.02
N LEU A 386 -6.97 13.30 2.39
CA LEU A 386 -7.15 11.96 2.96
C LEU A 386 -6.86 10.86 1.93
N THR A 387 -7.29 11.06 0.67
CA THR A 387 -7.29 10.01 -0.36
C THR A 387 -6.20 10.17 -1.41
N ASN A 388 -6.01 11.37 -1.99
CA ASN A 388 -4.93 11.67 -2.97
C ASN A 388 -3.96 12.81 -2.52
N PRO A 389 -3.35 12.73 -1.33
CA PRO A 389 -2.59 13.82 -0.72
C PRO A 389 -1.50 14.46 -1.59
N PHE A 390 -0.67 13.63 -2.25
CA PHE A 390 0.50 14.09 -3.00
C PHE A 390 0.16 14.64 -4.39
N GLN A 391 -0.96 14.19 -4.98
CA GLN A 391 -1.50 14.81 -6.20
C GLN A 391 -1.97 16.23 -5.88
N ASN A 392 -2.69 16.39 -4.77
CA ASN A 392 -3.21 17.67 -4.25
C ASN A 392 -2.15 18.53 -3.52
N CYS A 393 -0.86 18.37 -3.88
CA CYS A 393 0.27 19.01 -3.19
C CYS A 393 1.22 19.74 -4.18
N PRO A 394 0.99 21.04 -4.48
CA PRO A 394 1.79 21.78 -5.47
C PRO A 394 3.30 21.75 -5.19
N ARG A 395 3.71 21.98 -3.93
CA ARG A 395 5.11 21.86 -3.47
C ARG A 395 5.76 20.52 -3.79
N TRP A 396 5.02 19.41 -3.67
CA TRP A 396 5.52 18.09 -4.03
C TRP A 396 5.74 17.99 -5.54
N GLN A 397 4.74 18.40 -6.33
CA GLN A 397 4.76 18.31 -7.79
C GLN A 397 5.87 19.15 -8.44
N GLN A 398 6.19 20.31 -7.86
CA GLN A 398 7.14 21.27 -8.44
C GLN A 398 8.61 20.93 -8.16
N ASP A 399 8.99 20.84 -6.88
CA ASP A 399 10.41 20.75 -6.48
C ASP A 399 10.79 19.38 -5.93
N GLU A 400 9.97 18.84 -5.02
CA GLU A 400 10.40 17.72 -4.17
C GLU A 400 10.34 16.37 -4.90
N ASN A 401 9.27 16.08 -5.65
CA ASN A 401 9.14 14.83 -6.41
C ASN A 401 10.35 14.62 -7.35
N ALA A 402 10.65 15.62 -8.18
CA ALA A 402 11.79 15.59 -9.11
C ALA A 402 13.15 15.55 -8.40
N ARG A 403 13.27 16.02 -7.15
CA ARG A 403 14.48 15.87 -6.33
C ARG A 403 14.61 14.44 -5.81
N TYR A 404 13.54 13.89 -5.23
CA TYR A 404 13.54 12.53 -4.70
C TYR A 404 13.84 11.49 -5.78
N TYR A 405 13.21 11.56 -6.97
CA TYR A 405 13.55 10.64 -8.07
C TYR A 405 15.04 10.72 -8.48
N ARG A 406 15.58 11.94 -8.66
CA ARG A 406 16.97 12.16 -9.13
C ARG A 406 18.05 11.93 -8.06
N GLN A 407 17.72 11.94 -6.78
CA GLN A 407 18.66 11.75 -5.67
C GLN A 407 18.33 10.53 -4.79
N SER A 408 17.36 9.69 -5.17
CA SER A 408 16.90 8.60 -4.32
C SER A 408 18.00 7.58 -4.03
N GLU A 409 17.97 7.08 -2.80
CA GLU A 409 18.77 5.93 -2.38
C GLU A 409 18.49 4.69 -3.25
N SER A 410 17.32 4.59 -3.88
CA SER A 410 17.00 3.51 -4.82
C SER A 410 17.93 3.49 -6.05
N GLN A 411 18.28 4.67 -6.60
CA GLN A 411 19.22 4.78 -7.73
C GLN A 411 20.67 4.59 -7.27
N ARG A 412 21.05 5.21 -6.13
CA ARG A 412 22.36 4.98 -5.50
C ARG A 412 22.61 3.51 -5.14
N PHE A 413 21.56 2.74 -4.85
CA PHE A 413 21.67 1.30 -4.60
C PHE A 413 21.83 0.49 -5.89
N LYS A 414 21.24 0.92 -7.01
CA LYS A 414 21.50 0.34 -8.35
C LYS A 414 22.93 0.54 -8.84
N GLU A 415 23.65 1.53 -8.32
CA GLU A 415 25.10 1.71 -8.56
C GLU A 415 25.98 0.68 -7.81
N LYS A 416 25.44 -0.03 -6.81
CA LYS A 416 26.22 -0.93 -5.95
C LYS A 416 26.52 -2.29 -6.59
N SER A 417 27.59 -2.91 -6.09
CA SER A 417 28.07 -4.24 -6.50
C SER A 417 26.97 -5.31 -6.50
N ASP A 418 26.01 -5.24 -5.60
CA ASP A 418 24.97 -6.25 -5.43
C ASP A 418 23.92 -6.20 -6.54
N TYR A 419 23.49 -4.99 -6.94
CA TYR A 419 22.64 -4.82 -8.11
C TYR A 419 23.40 -5.14 -9.41
N GLN A 420 24.65 -4.64 -9.56
CA GLN A 420 25.47 -4.94 -10.75
C GLN A 420 25.77 -6.45 -10.88
N LYS A 421 25.92 -7.16 -9.75
CA LYS A 421 25.97 -8.63 -9.69
C LYS A 421 24.64 -9.25 -10.10
N LEU A 422 23.51 -8.77 -9.58
CA LEU A 422 22.18 -9.23 -9.95
C LEU A 422 21.97 -9.13 -11.47
N VAL A 423 22.15 -7.94 -12.06
CA VAL A 423 21.96 -7.67 -13.49
C VAL A 423 22.75 -8.66 -14.35
N ARG A 424 24.05 -8.79 -14.11
CA ARG A 424 24.94 -9.70 -14.84
C ARG A 424 24.54 -11.17 -14.64
N ASP A 425 24.26 -11.59 -13.41
CA ASP A 425 23.96 -12.99 -13.10
C ASP A 425 22.60 -13.42 -13.67
N VAL A 426 21.61 -12.51 -13.74
CA VAL A 426 20.31 -12.72 -14.42
C VAL A 426 20.51 -12.82 -15.95
N PHE A 427 21.18 -11.86 -16.59
CA PHE A 427 21.40 -11.93 -18.05
C PHE A 427 22.21 -13.17 -18.45
N ARG A 428 23.20 -13.58 -17.65
CA ARG A 428 23.93 -14.83 -17.87
C ARG A 428 23.03 -16.06 -17.72
N ARG A 429 22.20 -16.16 -16.67
CA ARG A 429 21.20 -17.23 -16.50
C ARG A 429 20.30 -17.35 -17.74
N LEU A 430 19.90 -16.22 -18.31
CA LEU A 430 19.05 -16.12 -19.51
C LEU A 430 19.84 -16.26 -20.85
N GLY A 431 21.11 -16.68 -20.78
CA GLY A 431 21.94 -17.05 -21.92
C GLY A 431 22.50 -15.90 -22.75
N PHE A 432 22.46 -14.67 -22.24
CA PHE A 432 23.13 -13.54 -22.88
C PHE A 432 24.63 -13.53 -22.53
N ARG A 433 25.48 -13.25 -23.53
CA ARG A 433 26.95 -13.16 -23.36
C ARG A 433 27.41 -11.84 -22.71
N PHE A 434 26.54 -10.85 -22.65
CA PHE A 434 26.76 -9.53 -22.06
C PHE A 434 25.45 -9.03 -21.45
N SER A 435 25.53 -8.13 -20.46
CA SER A 435 24.34 -7.48 -19.91
C SER A 435 23.69 -6.57 -20.95
N LEU A 436 22.37 -6.60 -21.06
CA LEU A 436 21.62 -5.56 -21.78
C LEU A 436 21.47 -4.31 -20.88
N ASN A 437 20.67 -3.33 -21.30
CA ASN A 437 20.29 -2.22 -20.43
C ASN A 437 19.65 -2.74 -19.13
N SER A 438 20.04 -2.19 -17.98
CA SER A 438 19.55 -2.60 -16.66
C SER A 438 18.06 -2.32 -16.46
N THR A 439 17.45 -1.42 -17.23
CA THR A 439 15.99 -1.22 -17.23
C THR A 439 15.22 -2.50 -17.57
N VAL A 440 15.78 -3.38 -18.41
CA VAL A 440 15.14 -4.65 -18.77
C VAL A 440 15.02 -5.59 -17.55
N ILE A 441 15.87 -5.41 -16.53
CA ILE A 441 15.75 -6.14 -15.25
C ILE A 441 14.58 -5.60 -14.42
N ASP A 442 14.31 -4.30 -14.47
CA ASP A 442 13.10 -3.71 -13.90
C ASP A 442 11.86 -4.24 -14.65
N ASP A 443 11.87 -4.26 -15.98
CA ASP A 443 10.77 -4.79 -16.80
C ASP A 443 10.47 -6.28 -16.51
N MET A 444 11.50 -7.11 -16.32
CA MET A 444 11.36 -8.51 -15.89
C MET A 444 10.76 -8.64 -14.49
N TYR A 445 11.16 -7.77 -13.56
CA TYR A 445 10.67 -7.77 -12.17
C TYR A 445 9.23 -7.26 -12.07
N GLU A 446 8.87 -6.20 -12.78
CA GLU A 446 7.49 -5.70 -12.90
C GLU A 446 6.56 -6.79 -13.46
N LEU A 447 6.96 -7.44 -14.56
CA LEU A 447 6.16 -8.49 -15.18
C LEU A 447 5.99 -9.71 -14.25
N CYS A 448 7.04 -10.13 -13.55
CA CYS A 448 6.96 -11.13 -12.47
C CYS A 448 6.00 -10.71 -11.34
N ALA A 449 6.14 -9.47 -10.85
CA ALA A 449 5.36 -8.94 -9.74
C ALA A 449 3.86 -8.86 -10.09
N TYR A 450 3.51 -8.31 -11.25
CA TYR A 450 2.12 -8.23 -11.70
C TYR A 450 1.52 -9.61 -12.01
N GLU A 451 2.25 -10.54 -12.64
CA GLU A 451 1.76 -11.92 -12.83
C GLU A 451 1.44 -12.60 -11.49
N LYS A 452 2.31 -12.43 -10.49
CA LYS A 452 2.06 -12.94 -9.12
C LYS A 452 0.99 -12.17 -8.35
N ALA A 453 0.77 -10.90 -8.66
CA ALA A 453 -0.35 -10.12 -8.10
C ALA A 453 -1.69 -10.63 -8.64
N PHE A 454 -1.82 -10.80 -9.96
CA PHE A 454 -3.07 -11.20 -10.60
C PHE A 454 -3.51 -12.61 -10.22
N ASN A 455 -2.54 -13.54 -10.09
CA ASN A 455 -2.80 -14.92 -9.71
C ASN A 455 -1.62 -15.46 -8.88
N PRO A 456 -1.70 -15.47 -7.53
CA PRO A 456 -0.58 -15.91 -6.68
C PRO A 456 -0.15 -17.38 -6.89
N GLN A 457 -1.10 -18.24 -7.27
CA GLN A 457 -0.93 -19.69 -7.42
C GLN A 457 -0.08 -20.12 -8.65
N PRO A 458 -0.42 -19.75 -9.90
CA PRO A 458 0.36 -20.14 -11.06
C PRO A 458 1.80 -19.62 -11.03
N LYS A 459 2.67 -20.29 -11.78
CA LYS A 459 4.11 -20.02 -11.83
C LYS A 459 4.37 -18.99 -12.91
N SER A 460 4.82 -17.80 -12.52
CA SER A 460 5.24 -16.76 -13.47
C SER A 460 6.48 -17.20 -14.23
N ALA A 461 6.46 -17.04 -15.55
CA ALA A 461 7.61 -17.31 -16.41
C ALA A 461 8.74 -16.28 -16.24
N TRP A 462 8.45 -15.12 -15.63
CA TRP A 462 9.45 -14.07 -15.44
C TRP A 462 10.07 -14.09 -14.05
N CYS A 463 9.39 -14.63 -13.04
CA CYS A 463 10.00 -14.77 -11.71
C CYS A 463 11.19 -15.75 -11.67
N ILE A 464 11.20 -16.80 -12.51
CA ILE A 464 12.34 -17.74 -12.64
C ILE A 464 13.62 -17.09 -13.21
N ALA A 465 13.52 -15.87 -13.76
CA ALA A 465 14.70 -15.09 -14.14
C ALA A 465 15.56 -14.70 -12.92
N PHE A 466 15.00 -14.75 -11.70
CA PHE A 466 15.62 -14.34 -10.45
C PHE A 466 15.70 -15.50 -9.44
N ASN A 467 16.61 -15.39 -8.47
CA ASN A 467 16.59 -16.23 -7.26
C ASN A 467 16.11 -15.44 -6.03
N LYS A 468 15.88 -16.16 -4.92
CA LYS A 468 15.37 -15.63 -3.63
C LYS A 468 16.16 -14.42 -3.10
N GLU A 469 17.49 -14.39 -3.27
CA GLU A 469 18.33 -13.24 -2.87
C GLU A 469 18.26 -12.07 -3.86
N GLN A 470 18.18 -12.36 -5.16
CA GLN A 470 17.99 -11.33 -6.19
C GLN A 470 16.63 -10.63 -6.03
N LEU A 471 15.57 -11.36 -5.68
CA LEU A 471 14.26 -10.76 -5.40
C LEU A 471 14.25 -9.92 -4.10
N LYS A 472 15.04 -10.28 -3.07
CA LYS A 472 15.26 -9.41 -1.89
C LYS A 472 15.96 -8.10 -2.23
N ILE A 473 16.86 -8.09 -3.22
CA ILE A 473 17.52 -6.88 -3.71
C ILE A 473 16.49 -5.98 -4.42
N MET A 474 15.62 -6.54 -5.27
CA MET A 474 14.55 -5.78 -5.93
C MET A 474 13.49 -5.25 -4.93
N GLU A 475 13.13 -6.04 -3.92
CA GLU A 475 12.27 -5.57 -2.82
C GLU A 475 12.91 -4.38 -2.08
N TYR A 476 14.22 -4.41 -1.80
CA TYR A 476 14.89 -3.30 -1.14
C TYR A 476 14.97 -2.04 -2.01
N ILE A 477 15.01 -2.18 -3.34
CA ILE A 477 14.91 -1.05 -4.27
C ILE A 477 13.53 -0.37 -4.18
N GLU A 478 12.43 -1.15 -4.13
CA GLU A 478 11.09 -0.58 -3.86
C GLU A 478 10.99 0.04 -2.46
N ASP A 479 11.51 -0.63 -1.43
CA ASP A 479 11.49 -0.09 -0.07
C ASP A 479 12.24 1.24 0.03
N LEU A 480 13.44 1.35 -0.57
CA LEU A 480 14.19 2.60 -0.64
C LEU A 480 13.47 3.68 -1.43
N LYS A 481 12.78 3.33 -2.52
CA LYS A 481 11.96 4.25 -3.30
C LYS A 481 10.85 4.84 -2.42
N TYR A 482 9.99 3.98 -1.87
CA TYR A 482 8.82 4.41 -1.10
C TYR A 482 9.16 5.01 0.27
N PHE A 483 10.29 4.62 0.88
CA PHE A 483 10.82 5.28 2.09
C PHE A 483 11.14 6.75 1.84
N ASN A 484 11.69 7.07 0.66
CA ASN A 484 12.09 8.43 0.29
C ASN A 484 10.96 9.22 -0.40
N GLU A 485 9.95 8.57 -0.98
CA GLU A 485 8.78 9.27 -1.55
C GLU A 485 7.69 9.53 -0.51
N TYR A 486 7.20 8.49 0.17
CA TYR A 486 6.01 8.57 1.04
C TYR A 486 6.26 8.10 2.48
N GLY A 487 7.54 7.94 2.86
CA GLY A 487 7.98 7.43 4.16
C GLY A 487 8.88 8.38 4.93
N TYR A 488 9.59 7.85 5.93
CA TYR A 488 10.42 8.64 6.86
C TYR A 488 11.66 9.29 6.23
N GLY A 489 12.01 9.00 4.97
CA GLY A 489 13.00 9.76 4.20
C GLY A 489 12.46 11.11 3.68
N ASN A 490 11.14 11.31 3.70
CA ASN A 490 10.48 12.54 3.28
C ASN A 490 9.89 13.31 4.50
N PRO A 491 10.42 14.50 4.85
CA PRO A 491 9.89 15.31 5.95
C PRO A 491 8.53 15.97 5.64
N LEU A 492 8.00 15.84 4.42
CA LEU A 492 6.60 16.12 4.12
C LEU A 492 5.68 14.91 4.35
N ALA A 493 6.14 13.66 4.32
CA ALA A 493 5.23 12.50 4.38
C ALA A 493 4.39 12.48 5.66
N GLU A 494 5.02 12.63 6.83
CA GLU A 494 4.34 12.78 8.12
C GLU A 494 3.37 13.99 8.15
N LYS A 495 3.79 15.12 7.57
CA LYS A 495 3.01 16.37 7.47
C LYS A 495 1.83 16.31 6.50
N ILE A 496 1.87 15.37 5.57
CA ILE A 496 0.84 15.14 4.56
C ILE A 496 -0.14 14.09 5.07
N GLY A 497 0.36 12.99 5.64
CA GLY A 497 -0.45 11.93 6.24
C GLY A 497 -1.14 12.32 7.55
N CYS A 498 -0.75 13.44 8.18
CA CYS A 498 -1.40 13.92 9.40
C CYS A 498 -2.91 14.17 9.23
N SER A 499 -3.39 14.44 8.00
CA SER A 499 -4.83 14.63 7.75
C SER A 499 -5.66 13.37 8.07
N SER A 500 -5.17 12.17 7.72
CA SER A 500 -5.85 10.90 8.01
C SER A 500 -5.81 10.57 9.49
N LEU A 501 -4.68 10.81 10.15
CA LEU A 501 -4.53 10.70 11.61
C LEU A 501 -5.48 11.68 12.33
N LYS A 502 -5.65 12.89 11.80
CA LYS A 502 -6.54 13.91 12.33
C LYS A 502 -8.02 13.51 12.24
N ASP A 503 -8.49 13.03 11.08
CA ASP A 503 -9.86 12.55 10.93
C ASP A 503 -10.17 11.39 11.92
N MET A 504 -9.25 10.43 12.06
CA MET A 504 -9.35 9.35 13.06
C MET A 504 -9.44 9.90 14.49
N TYR A 505 -8.51 10.79 14.85
CA TYR A 505 -8.43 11.36 16.19
C TYR A 505 -9.66 12.22 16.54
N GLU A 506 -10.12 13.08 15.64
CA GLU A 506 -11.27 13.99 15.86
C GLU A 506 -12.62 13.24 15.87
N ARG A 507 -12.72 12.08 15.21
CA ARG A 507 -13.86 11.16 15.40
C ARG A 507 -13.85 10.52 16.79
N PHE A 508 -12.71 9.99 17.22
CA PHE A 508 -12.58 9.30 18.52
C PHE A 508 -12.69 10.28 19.69
N GLU A 509 -12.07 11.45 19.62
CA GLU A 509 -12.13 12.48 20.68
C GLU A 509 -13.56 12.96 20.93
N ARG A 510 -14.36 13.13 19.86
CA ARG A 510 -15.78 13.46 19.98
C ARG A 510 -16.58 12.38 20.71
N THR A 511 -16.36 11.10 20.38
CA THR A 511 -16.98 9.97 21.09
C THR A 511 -16.54 9.87 22.55
N VAL A 512 -15.24 10.05 22.82
CA VAL A 512 -14.69 10.04 24.18
C VAL A 512 -15.33 11.14 25.04
N ASN A 513 -15.41 12.35 24.50
CA ASN A 513 -15.97 13.54 25.18
C ASN A 513 -17.51 13.54 25.25
N GLY A 514 -18.19 12.50 24.77
CA GLY A 514 -19.67 12.40 24.79
C GLY A 514 -20.37 13.21 23.70
N ASN A 515 -19.63 13.86 22.80
CA ASN A 515 -20.12 14.68 21.70
C ASN A 515 -20.11 13.91 20.36
N SER A 516 -20.45 12.62 20.39
CA SER A 516 -20.50 11.77 19.19
C SER A 516 -21.59 12.27 18.23
N ASP A 517 -21.28 12.31 16.95
CA ASP A 517 -22.23 12.55 15.85
C ASP A 517 -23.06 11.31 15.48
N GLY A 518 -22.81 10.18 16.14
CA GLY A 518 -23.40 8.88 15.81
C GLY A 518 -22.56 8.04 14.85
N ASN A 519 -21.45 8.56 14.32
CA ASN A 519 -20.58 7.82 13.41
C ASN A 519 -19.88 6.66 14.13
N LYS A 520 -20.36 5.44 13.92
CA LYS A 520 -19.77 4.18 14.41
C LYS A 520 -18.62 3.69 13.56
N ALA A 521 -18.68 3.89 12.24
CA ALA A 521 -17.73 3.31 11.30
C ALA A 521 -17.29 4.34 10.24
N ALA A 522 -16.00 4.39 9.93
CA ALA A 522 -15.43 5.24 8.89
C ALA A 522 -14.46 4.44 7.99
N PHE A 523 -14.61 4.59 6.68
CA PHE A 523 -13.83 3.90 5.66
C PHE A 523 -13.33 4.87 4.58
N ILE A 524 -12.01 5.00 4.46
CA ILE A 524 -11.34 5.89 3.51
C ILE A 524 -10.57 5.04 2.50
N PHE A 525 -10.93 5.11 1.22
CA PHE A 525 -10.26 4.39 0.14
C PHE A 525 -9.25 5.30 -0.57
N GLY A 526 -7.98 4.87 -0.58
CA GLY A 526 -6.86 5.67 -1.03
C GLY A 526 -5.88 4.92 -1.94
N ASP A 527 -4.85 5.65 -2.34
CA ASP A 527 -3.74 5.17 -3.13
C ASP A 527 -2.56 4.67 -2.27
N THR A 528 -1.41 4.38 -2.91
CA THR A 528 -0.19 3.98 -2.20
C THR A 528 0.39 5.11 -1.35
N ALA A 529 0.22 6.38 -1.76
CA ALA A 529 0.86 7.53 -1.15
C ALA A 529 0.13 8.01 0.12
N SER A 530 -1.19 8.13 0.06
CA SER A 530 -2.08 8.34 1.23
C SER A 530 -1.83 7.29 2.31
N PHE A 531 -1.85 6.02 1.93
CA PHE A 531 -1.65 4.91 2.85
C PHE A 531 -0.29 4.96 3.57
N LEU A 532 0.82 5.06 2.82
CA LEU A 532 2.16 5.09 3.41
C LEU A 532 2.42 6.35 4.25
N SER A 533 1.97 7.52 3.79
CA SER A 533 2.10 8.75 4.59
C SER A 533 1.28 8.71 5.88
N THR A 534 0.11 8.06 5.88
CA THR A 534 -0.71 7.86 7.07
C THR A 534 0.00 6.96 8.08
N LEU A 535 0.65 5.88 7.62
CA LEU A 535 1.51 5.05 8.48
C LEU A 535 2.69 5.86 9.06
N SER A 536 3.31 6.73 8.27
CA SER A 536 4.38 7.62 8.74
C SER A 536 3.90 8.62 9.80
N ALA A 537 2.72 9.24 9.62
CA ALA A 537 2.14 10.16 10.61
C ALA A 537 1.78 9.46 11.94
N ILE A 538 1.42 8.18 11.88
CA ILE A 538 1.13 7.33 13.05
C ILE A 538 2.40 6.78 13.72
N GLY A 539 3.56 6.86 13.05
CA GLY A 539 4.81 6.31 13.55
C GLY A 539 4.89 4.78 13.45
N ALA A 540 4.10 4.15 12.58
CA ALA A 540 4.13 2.70 12.34
C ALA A 540 5.36 2.32 11.49
N ASN A 541 5.97 1.16 11.80
CA ASN A 541 7.10 0.61 11.03
C ASN A 541 8.27 1.59 10.84
N LYS A 542 8.59 2.36 11.89
CA LYS A 542 9.72 3.31 11.90
C LYS A 542 11.00 2.61 12.37
N ASP A 543 11.89 2.34 11.43
CA ASP A 543 13.19 1.72 11.76
C ASP A 543 14.10 2.65 12.57
N TYR A 544 14.85 2.06 13.49
CA TYR A 544 15.82 2.77 14.35
C TYR A 544 16.93 3.47 13.55
N SER A 545 17.30 2.92 12.39
CA SER A 545 18.22 3.53 11.44
C SER A 545 17.50 3.72 10.10
N PRO A 546 17.55 4.90 9.47
CA PRO A 546 16.97 5.12 8.14
C PRO A 546 17.50 4.16 7.08
N LEU A 547 16.64 3.72 6.16
CA LEU A 547 17.02 2.91 5.02
C LEU A 547 17.80 3.78 4.02
N ASN A 548 18.93 3.26 3.53
CA ASN A 548 19.76 3.92 2.53
C ASN A 548 20.53 2.92 1.64
N ALA A 549 21.22 3.42 0.63
CA ALA A 549 21.97 2.63 -0.34
C ALA A 549 23.22 1.94 0.23
N GLU A 550 23.63 2.26 1.46
CA GLU A 550 24.83 1.70 2.09
C GLU A 550 24.53 0.60 3.13
N ASN A 551 23.28 0.49 3.61
CA ASN A 551 22.94 -0.33 4.79
C ASN A 551 22.01 -1.55 4.54
N TYR A 552 21.91 -2.03 3.30
CA TYR A 552 21.08 -3.21 2.91
C TYR A 552 21.20 -4.41 3.86
N TYR A 553 22.43 -4.82 4.21
CA TYR A 553 22.69 -5.99 5.05
C TYR A 553 22.25 -5.77 6.51
N GLN A 554 22.44 -4.57 7.06
CA GLN A 554 21.92 -4.15 8.36
C GLN A 554 20.38 -4.12 8.35
N GLN A 555 19.78 -3.68 7.23
CA GLN A 555 18.33 -3.60 7.00
C GLN A 555 17.68 -4.95 6.58
N SER A 556 18.35 -6.07 6.83
CA SER A 556 17.80 -7.42 6.60
C SER A 556 16.56 -7.71 7.46
N ARG A 557 16.46 -7.10 8.65
CA ARG A 557 15.32 -7.18 9.59
C ARG A 557 14.48 -5.90 9.68
N ARG A 558 14.58 -5.00 8.70
CA ARG A 558 13.83 -3.73 8.65
C ARG A 558 12.32 -3.93 8.83
N THR A 559 11.69 -2.98 9.52
CA THR A 559 10.25 -2.88 9.68
C THR A 559 9.60 -2.11 8.53
N TRP A 560 10.31 -1.16 7.90
CA TRP A 560 9.91 -0.54 6.64
C TRP A 560 10.11 -1.54 5.48
N ARG A 561 9.08 -2.37 5.27
CA ARG A 561 9.02 -3.39 4.23
C ARG A 561 7.67 -3.32 3.54
N THR A 562 7.63 -2.64 2.40
CA THR A 562 6.42 -2.30 1.63
C THR A 562 5.62 -3.52 1.21
N SER A 563 6.27 -4.66 0.95
CA SER A 563 5.61 -5.95 0.68
C SER A 563 4.72 -6.45 1.82
N THR A 564 5.02 -6.08 3.06
CA THR A 564 4.25 -6.46 4.25
C THR A 564 3.41 -5.31 4.82
N MET A 565 3.76 -4.06 4.52
CA MET A 565 3.04 -2.86 4.97
C MET A 565 1.96 -2.42 3.99
N SER A 566 2.30 -2.31 2.70
CA SER A 566 1.46 -1.75 1.64
C SER A 566 1.38 -2.70 0.42
N PRO A 567 0.99 -3.99 0.60
CA PRO A 567 0.53 -4.83 -0.51
C PRO A 567 -0.70 -4.22 -1.18
N PHE A 568 -1.18 -4.80 -2.28
CA PHE A 568 -2.52 -4.49 -2.76
C PHE A 568 -3.57 -4.78 -1.67
N SER A 569 -4.68 -4.02 -1.64
CA SER A 569 -5.72 -4.15 -0.59
C SER A 569 -5.23 -3.91 0.85
N ALA A 570 -4.05 -3.29 1.03
CA ALA A 570 -3.50 -2.96 2.33
C ALA A 570 -4.47 -2.10 3.15
N ASN A 571 -4.52 -2.34 4.45
CA ASN A 571 -5.51 -1.74 5.35
C ASN A 571 -4.86 -1.36 6.67
N LEU A 572 -5.27 -0.21 7.18
CA LEU A 572 -4.98 0.24 8.54
C LEU A 572 -6.33 0.50 9.20
N VAL A 573 -6.57 -0.16 10.32
CA VAL A 573 -7.75 0.03 11.16
C VAL A 573 -7.34 0.60 12.50
N ALA A 574 -8.09 1.56 13.00
CA ALA A 574 -8.11 1.94 14.41
C ALA A 574 -9.47 1.55 14.99
N SER A 575 -9.48 0.95 16.17
CA SER A 575 -10.72 0.56 16.86
C SER A 575 -10.73 1.15 18.26
N LEU A 576 -11.73 2.00 18.53
CA LEU A 576 -12.01 2.58 19.85
C LEU A 576 -12.89 1.62 20.62
N TYR A 577 -12.44 1.24 21.82
CA TYR A 577 -13.15 0.38 22.76
C TYR A 577 -13.58 1.19 23.98
N GLN A 578 -14.78 0.94 24.48
CA GLN A 578 -15.20 1.34 25.82
C GLN A 578 -14.97 0.16 26.78
N CYS A 579 -14.32 0.40 27.90
CA CYS A 579 -13.88 -0.59 28.87
C CYS A 579 -14.49 -0.37 30.26
N ASN A 580 -14.81 -1.47 30.95
CA ASN A 580 -15.38 -1.46 32.31
C ASN A 580 -14.32 -1.49 33.44
N ARG A 581 -13.03 -1.62 33.10
CA ARG A 581 -11.91 -1.70 34.06
C ARG A 581 -10.71 -0.87 33.60
N GLY A 582 -10.12 -0.09 34.50
CA GLY A 582 -9.03 0.85 34.21
C GLY A 582 -9.55 2.10 33.49
N GLU A 583 -8.78 2.67 32.57
CA GLU A 583 -9.24 3.80 31.76
C GLU A 583 -10.46 3.41 30.89
N LYS A 584 -11.48 4.27 30.85
CA LYS A 584 -12.78 4.01 30.19
C LYS A 584 -12.65 3.76 28.69
N TYR A 585 -11.69 4.39 28.00
CA TYR A 585 -11.53 4.26 26.57
C TYR A 585 -10.13 3.83 26.19
N ARG A 586 -10.03 2.93 25.21
CA ARG A 586 -8.77 2.39 24.67
C ARG A 586 -8.82 2.29 23.17
N VAL A 587 -7.67 2.35 22.52
CA VAL A 587 -7.54 2.18 21.06
C VAL A 587 -6.57 1.04 20.77
N MET A 588 -6.93 0.17 19.83
CA MET A 588 -5.99 -0.73 19.17
C MET A 588 -5.91 -0.40 17.68
N PHE A 589 -4.70 -0.42 17.14
CA PHE A 589 -4.44 -0.26 15.72
C PHE A 589 -4.11 -1.63 15.09
N PHE A 590 -4.57 -1.87 13.87
CA PHE A 590 -4.25 -3.07 13.09
C PHE A 590 -3.75 -2.66 11.71
N LEU A 591 -2.56 -3.12 11.31
CA LEU A 591 -2.02 -3.01 9.97
C LEU A 591 -2.12 -4.38 9.29
N ASN A 592 -2.83 -4.46 8.18
CA ASN A 592 -3.09 -5.70 7.43
C ASN A 592 -3.61 -6.82 8.34
N GLU A 593 -4.63 -6.50 9.14
CA GLU A 593 -5.26 -7.34 10.17
C GLU A 593 -4.36 -7.79 11.36
N ILE A 594 -3.13 -7.31 11.48
CA ILE A 594 -2.19 -7.60 12.58
C ILE A 594 -2.11 -6.39 13.54
N PRO A 595 -2.16 -6.54 14.87
CA PRO A 595 -1.96 -5.44 15.81
C PRO A 595 -0.65 -4.67 15.57
N VAL A 596 -0.70 -3.35 15.64
CA VAL A 596 0.49 -2.48 15.58
C VAL A 596 1.03 -2.29 16.99
N GLU A 597 2.21 -2.82 17.25
CA GLU A 597 2.88 -2.65 18.55
C GLU A 597 3.52 -1.25 18.66
N PHE A 598 3.07 -0.48 19.66
CA PHE A 598 3.72 0.77 20.08
C PHE A 598 4.34 0.56 21.47
N PRO A 599 5.58 1.05 21.73
CA PRO A 599 6.25 0.85 23.03
C PRO A 599 5.46 1.36 24.24
N ASP A 600 4.64 2.39 24.04
CA ASP A 600 3.83 3.06 25.07
C ASP A 600 2.50 2.33 25.36
N CYS A 601 2.22 1.22 24.69
CA CYS A 601 0.95 0.49 24.72
C CYS A 601 1.13 -0.97 25.14
N SER A 602 0.07 -1.57 25.69
CA SER A 602 0.11 -2.95 26.21
C SER A 602 -0.40 -3.94 25.15
N VAL A 603 0.51 -4.58 24.43
CA VAL A 603 0.20 -5.59 23.37
C VAL A 603 -0.76 -4.99 22.33
N GLY A 604 -0.31 -3.93 21.66
CA GLY A 604 -1.09 -3.11 20.73
C GLY A 604 -2.26 -2.29 21.34
N LEU A 605 -2.67 -2.53 22.59
CA LEU A 605 -3.78 -1.82 23.23
C LEU A 605 -3.28 -0.58 24.00
N CYS A 606 -3.64 0.60 23.50
CA CYS A 606 -3.30 1.89 24.07
C CYS A 606 -4.45 2.44 24.92
N ASN A 607 -4.17 3.11 26.03
CA ASN A 607 -5.14 4.00 26.67
C ASN A 607 -5.41 5.22 25.79
N TRP A 608 -6.60 5.81 25.84
CA TRP A 608 -6.90 7.04 25.11
C TRP A 608 -5.99 8.20 25.55
N SER A 609 -5.67 8.31 26.84
CA SER A 609 -4.69 9.26 27.37
C SER A 609 -3.32 9.16 26.67
N THR A 610 -2.84 7.94 26.38
CA THR A 610 -1.62 7.70 25.59
C THR A 610 -1.76 8.19 24.14
N ILE A 611 -2.93 7.98 23.51
CA ILE A 611 -3.23 8.46 22.15
C ILE A 611 -3.25 9.99 22.10
N GLN A 612 -3.83 10.65 23.11
CA GLN A 612 -3.80 12.11 23.25
C GLN A 612 -2.36 12.61 23.41
N GLN A 613 -1.59 12.06 24.36
CA GLN A 613 -0.21 12.47 24.59
C GLN A 613 0.68 12.27 23.36
N LYS A 614 0.44 11.23 22.54
CA LYS A 614 1.25 10.93 21.35
C LYS A 614 0.91 11.81 20.13
N TYR A 615 -0.37 12.15 19.92
CA TYR A 615 -0.80 12.77 18.65
C TYR A 615 -1.46 14.15 18.76
N GLN A 616 -1.89 14.61 19.93
CA GLN A 616 -2.72 15.82 20.06
C GLN A 616 -2.05 17.07 19.46
N ASP A 617 -0.74 17.25 19.65
CA ASP A 617 -0.03 18.42 19.11
C ASP A 617 0.23 18.32 17.60
N LEU A 618 0.43 17.11 17.06
CA LEU A 618 0.46 16.87 15.61
C LEU A 618 -0.92 17.16 15.00
N VAL A 619 -2.02 16.73 15.63
CA VAL A 619 -3.40 16.98 15.16
C VAL A 619 -3.77 18.47 15.20
N ARG A 620 -3.39 19.18 16.26
CA ARG A 620 -3.56 20.64 16.39
C ARG A 620 -2.78 21.42 15.33
N SER A 621 -1.52 21.04 15.09
CA SER A 621 -0.65 21.69 14.11
C SER A 621 -0.85 21.22 12.66
N CYS A 622 -1.61 20.14 12.43
CA CYS A 622 -1.88 19.58 11.11
C CYS A 622 -2.74 20.53 10.25
N ASN A 623 -2.04 21.38 9.50
CA ASN A 623 -2.58 22.15 8.38
C ASN A 623 -1.83 21.75 7.09
N ALA A 624 -2.16 20.56 6.57
CA ALA A 624 -1.57 20.03 5.35
C ALA A 624 -1.78 20.95 4.13
N GLU A 625 -2.89 21.71 4.10
CA GLU A 625 -3.17 22.68 3.03
C GLU A 625 -2.08 23.75 2.94
N SER A 626 -1.82 24.45 4.04
CA SER A 626 -0.74 25.45 4.16
C SER A 626 0.63 24.87 3.77
N MET A 627 0.91 23.64 4.20
CA MET A 627 2.23 23.02 4.03
C MET A 627 2.58 22.68 2.56
N CYS A 628 1.60 22.29 1.74
CA CYS A 628 1.83 22.09 0.29
C CYS A 628 1.54 23.32 -0.57
N ASN A 629 0.71 24.26 -0.11
CA ASN A 629 0.43 25.51 -0.82
C ASN A 629 1.48 26.61 -0.53
N GLY A 630 2.50 26.31 0.28
CA GLY A 630 3.67 27.17 0.52
C GLY A 630 3.40 28.44 1.34
N ARG A 631 2.19 28.62 1.87
CA ARG A 631 1.76 29.88 2.52
C ARG A 631 2.31 30.08 3.94
N GLY A 632 2.80 29.02 4.58
CA GLY A 632 3.28 29.02 5.96
C GLY A 632 4.71 29.54 6.19
N SER A 633 4.95 30.84 5.99
CA SER A 633 5.97 31.62 6.73
C SER A 633 6.04 33.10 6.30
N ALA A 634 6.01 33.38 5.00
CA ALA A 634 6.29 34.71 4.46
C ALA A 634 5.20 35.74 4.84
N ALA A 635 3.92 35.40 4.67
CA ALA A 635 2.82 36.31 4.95
C ALA A 635 2.74 36.71 6.45
N SER A 636 3.02 35.77 7.36
CA SER A 636 3.15 36.04 8.79
C SER A 636 4.36 36.92 9.11
N TYR A 637 5.51 36.69 8.47
CA TYR A 637 6.69 37.55 8.64
C TYR A 637 6.41 39.00 8.20
N TYR A 638 5.76 39.20 7.05
CA TYR A 638 5.37 40.54 6.61
C TYR A 638 4.30 41.18 7.50
N ALA A 639 3.38 40.40 8.08
CA ALA A 639 2.41 40.90 9.05
C ALA A 639 3.07 41.34 10.37
N GLU A 640 3.97 40.54 10.95
CA GLU A 640 4.70 40.89 12.18
C GLU A 640 5.65 42.07 11.95
N ILE A 641 6.37 42.11 10.82
CA ILE A 641 7.19 43.27 10.44
C ILE A 641 6.32 44.51 10.26
N ALA A 642 5.13 44.41 9.63
CA ALA A 642 4.23 45.55 9.49
C ALA A 642 3.70 46.04 10.85
N VAL A 643 3.33 45.15 11.77
CA VAL A 643 2.93 45.50 13.15
C VAL A 643 4.09 46.19 13.88
N LEU A 644 5.31 45.65 13.81
CA LEU A 644 6.50 46.26 14.40
C LEU A 644 6.75 47.66 13.82
N PHE A 645 6.74 47.83 12.49
CA PHE A 645 6.88 49.14 11.84
C PHE A 645 5.79 50.13 12.28
N VAL A 646 4.53 49.70 12.36
CA VAL A 646 3.42 50.55 12.83
C VAL A 646 3.63 50.96 14.29
N THR A 647 4.01 50.04 15.19
CA THR A 647 4.32 50.39 16.59
C THR A 647 5.51 51.35 16.70
N LEU A 648 6.54 51.19 15.88
CA LEU A 648 7.70 52.10 15.84
C LEU A 648 7.29 53.50 15.36
N LEU A 649 6.43 53.59 14.34
CA LEU A 649 5.90 54.86 13.80
C LEU A 649 4.94 55.58 14.77
N PHE A 650 4.28 54.87 15.68
CA PHE A 650 3.55 55.47 16.80
C PHE A 650 4.48 55.89 17.94
N ALA A 651 5.51 55.09 18.26
CA ALA A 651 6.50 55.44 19.27
C ALA A 651 7.37 56.66 18.90
N LEU A 652 7.58 56.89 17.59
CA LEU A 652 8.28 58.07 17.04
C LEU A 652 7.34 59.29 16.85
N LYS A 653 6.11 59.26 17.38
CA LYS A 653 5.10 60.32 17.29
C LYS A 653 4.58 60.79 18.66
N MET A 654 5.21 60.36 19.74
CA MET A 654 5.04 60.86 21.11
C MET A 654 6.36 61.46 21.60
#